data_AF-A0A495VJ76-F1
#
_entry.id   AF-A0A495VJ76-F1
#
_cell.length_a   1.000
_cell.length_b   1.000
_cell.length_c   1.000
_cell.angle_alpha   90.00
_cell.angle_beta   90.00
_cell.angle_gamma   90.00
#
_symmetry.space_group_name_H-M   'P 1'
#
loop_
_entity.id
_entity.type
_entity.pdbx_description
1 polymer ?
#
loop_
_entity_poly.entity_id
_entity_poly.type
_entity_poly.pdbx_seq_one_letter_code
_entity_poly.pdbx_strand_id
1 'polypeptide(L)'
;MKKIFLFILLLFSSSFFSTKADEGMWVLPLLNQQNISQMKGLGLDICAEDIYHPDSTSLKDAVVIFGRGCTGEVISPNGLILTNHHCGYSYIQQHSSVDNDLLTNGFWAKNREEELPNPGLTVTFIDKIEDVTAYVQNEIKKDTSKQELNYLSASYLNNLAEKRIGKDFLKKHPGIEVTIKPFYGGNQYYMFTQKVYSDVRMVAAPPSSIGKFGADTDNWMWPRHTGDFSIFRVYADNMGNPAPYSEKNIPLRPKKYFNLSTQGIQENDFVMLMGFPGRTNHYYTPAEVIERRDIENSIRVEVRDLRQQLMLEEMLKDPKIRIQYSGKYANSTNSYKSSKGMNKMINQQQLVTLKEKEQQQLLEWSKQNDKPEYKQAAEDIATIVNNRANLKKRMQYLNEALFIGIEFSRVPTHQSLIEKMKKSGKKIFPDSAMQIINKGYSNFRNKDYAPEVDKKIAKALLKLYAEKISPEKRPTFFKTIDKKYNGNIDRYVDELFEKSIYGNPSQYEKFKKHPSVKVLEQDGMIAFARSIRDEAKNISKALKQDEIKIANAQRTYIKGILEMNGDKPNYPDANFTIRLTYGNVSPLNPADGISCRYYTTLDGVMEKEDPDNWEFVVSPRLKELYKKKDFGNYSRTDGSMPVNFIANTHTTGGNSGSPVMNSKGELVGIGFDRNWEGITGDIQYQKTYQRTICTDIRYILFIIDKYANASHLIEELNIIR
;
A
#
# COMPACT_ATOMS: atom_id res chain seq x y z
N MET A 1 43.78 7.94 47.60
CA MET A 1 42.30 8.04 47.71
C MET A 1 41.69 9.13 46.82
N LYS A 2 42.28 10.34 46.69
CA LYS A 2 41.72 11.41 45.82
C LYS A 2 41.71 11.13 44.30
N LYS A 3 42.60 10.28 43.78
CA LYS A 3 42.63 9.93 42.33
C LYS A 3 41.61 8.85 41.91
N ILE A 4 41.19 7.98 42.84
CA ILE A 4 40.15 6.96 42.59
C ILE A 4 38.75 7.61 42.62
N PHE A 5 38.56 8.63 43.47
CA PHE A 5 37.32 9.40 43.51
C PHE A 5 37.06 10.22 42.23
N LEU A 6 38.12 10.71 41.56
CA LEU A 6 37.98 11.43 40.29
C LEU A 6 37.60 10.51 39.12
N PHE A 7 38.04 9.24 39.15
CA PHE A 7 37.69 8.24 38.13
C PHE A 7 36.27 7.70 38.31
N ILE A 8 35.80 7.60 39.57
CA ILE A 8 34.41 7.22 39.88
C ILE A 8 33.44 8.38 39.59
N LEU A 9 33.86 9.65 39.74
CA LEU A 9 33.05 10.81 39.32
C LEU A 9 32.92 10.94 37.79
N LEU A 10 33.95 10.55 37.02
CA LEU A 10 33.90 10.55 35.55
C LEU A 10 33.09 9.38 34.97
N LEU A 11 32.94 8.28 35.70
CA LEU A 11 32.06 7.16 35.35
C LEU A 11 30.59 7.37 35.76
N PHE A 12 30.31 8.32 36.66
CA PHE A 12 28.95 8.74 37.03
C PHE A 12 28.45 9.97 36.25
N SER A 13 29.29 10.63 35.47
CA SER A 13 28.90 11.74 34.58
C SER A 13 28.60 11.31 33.13
N SER A 14 28.80 10.03 32.79
CA SER A 14 28.08 9.40 31.68
C SER A 14 26.65 9.11 32.10
N SER A 15 25.90 10.17 32.39
CA SER A 15 24.45 10.16 32.35
C SER A 15 24.06 9.46 31.06
N PHE A 16 23.34 8.35 31.22
CA PHE A 16 22.59 7.70 30.16
C PHE A 16 21.67 8.74 29.51
N PHE A 17 22.19 9.51 28.57
CA PHE A 17 21.38 10.02 27.48
C PHE A 17 20.96 8.78 26.73
N SER A 18 19.83 8.20 27.14
CA SER A 18 19.05 7.39 26.21
C SER A 18 18.72 8.31 25.06
N THR A 19 19.57 8.31 24.04
CA THR A 19 19.22 8.76 22.70
C THR A 19 18.08 7.84 22.30
N LYS A 20 16.85 8.33 22.51
CA LYS A 20 15.65 7.59 22.11
C LYS A 20 15.78 7.44 20.60
N ALA A 21 15.57 6.25 20.04
CA ALA A 21 15.33 6.14 18.60
C ALA A 21 13.96 6.76 18.32
N ASP A 22 13.88 7.59 17.28
CA ASP A 22 12.69 8.37 16.99
C ASP A 22 11.70 7.58 16.14
N GLU A 23 10.46 7.53 16.64
CA GLU A 23 9.30 7.21 15.84
C GLU A 23 9.12 8.29 14.75
N GLY A 24 8.83 7.87 13.52
CA GLY A 24 8.41 8.84 12.50
C GLY A 24 8.64 8.42 11.06
N MET A 25 7.93 9.12 10.18
CA MET A 25 8.04 9.07 8.73
C MET A 25 8.43 10.45 8.22
N TRP A 26 9.72 10.74 8.27
CA TRP A 26 10.32 12.07 8.15
C TRP A 26 10.33 12.59 6.71
N VAL A 27 10.10 13.90 6.57
CA VAL A 27 10.11 14.60 5.27
C VAL A 27 11.56 14.96 4.93
N LEU A 28 12.04 14.50 3.77
CA LEU A 28 13.46 14.53 3.41
C LEU A 28 14.11 15.93 3.51
N PRO A 29 13.50 17.02 2.99
CA PRO A 29 14.02 18.38 3.16
C PRO A 29 14.26 18.84 4.60
N LEU A 30 13.61 18.21 5.60
CA LEU A 30 13.69 18.61 7.00
C LEU A 30 14.69 17.78 7.82
N LEU A 31 15.32 16.75 7.21
CA LEU A 31 16.19 15.81 7.93
C LEU A 31 17.33 16.51 8.68
N ASN A 32 18.00 17.46 8.04
CA ASN A 32 19.12 18.18 8.65
C ASN A 32 18.68 18.98 9.89
N GLN A 33 17.47 19.54 9.86
CA GLN A 33 16.92 20.34 10.96
C GLN A 33 16.38 19.45 12.10
N GLN A 34 15.79 18.30 11.77
CA GLN A 34 14.98 17.53 12.72
C GLN A 34 15.65 16.25 13.23
N ASN A 35 16.51 15.60 12.45
CA ASN A 35 16.83 14.18 12.67
C ASN A 35 18.31 13.82 12.62
N ILE A 36 19.14 14.53 11.84
CA ILE A 36 20.51 14.08 11.54
C ILE A 36 21.38 13.94 12.79
N SER A 37 21.30 14.86 13.74
CA SER A 37 22.05 14.77 15.01
C SER A 37 21.73 13.47 15.77
N GLN A 38 20.47 13.07 15.78
CA GLN A 38 20.02 11.85 16.43
C GLN A 38 20.40 10.60 15.63
N MET A 39 20.26 10.62 14.31
CA MET A 39 20.71 9.52 13.45
C MET A 39 22.21 9.26 13.63
N LYS A 40 23.04 10.31 13.71
CA LYS A 40 24.46 10.22 14.05
C LYS A 40 24.67 9.59 15.43
N GLY A 41 23.90 10.00 16.43
CA GLY A 41 23.90 9.40 17.77
C GLY A 41 23.48 7.93 17.82
N LEU A 42 22.77 7.44 16.81
CA LEU A 42 22.37 6.02 16.66
C LEU A 42 23.33 5.20 15.78
N GLY A 43 24.35 5.84 15.17
CA GLY A 43 25.40 5.16 14.40
C GLY A 43 25.45 5.50 12.89
N LEU A 44 24.70 6.49 12.40
CA LEU A 44 24.81 6.94 11.00
C LEU A 44 26.22 7.46 10.67
N ASP A 45 26.81 7.01 9.57
CA ASP A 45 28.19 7.37 9.18
C ASP A 45 28.22 8.42 8.06
N ILE A 46 27.22 8.45 7.19
CA ILE A 46 27.08 9.43 6.09
C ILE A 46 26.44 10.76 6.52
N CYS A 47 26.58 11.80 5.69
CA CYS A 47 26.01 13.12 5.96
C CYS A 47 24.55 13.22 5.48
N ALA A 48 23.87 14.31 5.84
CA ALA A 48 22.47 14.55 5.46
C ALA A 48 22.30 14.61 3.93
N GLU A 49 23.27 15.23 3.27
CA GLU A 49 23.32 15.49 1.83
C GLU A 49 23.48 14.20 1.02
N ASP A 50 24.12 13.18 1.60
CA ASP A 50 24.20 11.85 0.98
C ASP A 50 22.82 11.20 0.90
N ILE A 51 21.96 11.42 1.90
CA ILE A 51 20.60 10.89 1.96
C ILE A 51 19.66 11.69 1.06
N TYR A 52 19.68 13.02 1.19
CA TYR A 52 18.87 13.94 0.42
C TYR A 52 19.64 15.24 0.15
N HIS A 53 19.82 15.56 -1.13
CA HIS A 53 20.22 16.89 -1.57
C HIS A 53 19.21 17.40 -2.62
N PRO A 54 18.79 18.67 -2.56
CA PRO A 54 17.80 19.21 -3.50
C PRO A 54 18.31 19.29 -4.94
N ASP A 55 19.60 19.62 -5.11
CA ASP A 55 20.20 19.95 -6.41
C ASP A 55 21.33 19.01 -6.85
N SER A 56 21.62 17.97 -6.07
CA SER A 56 22.75 17.04 -6.29
C SER A 56 22.27 15.60 -6.14
N THR A 57 23.05 14.67 -6.71
CA THR A 57 22.73 13.24 -6.61
C THR A 57 22.85 12.76 -5.16
N SER A 58 21.81 12.08 -4.66
CA SER A 58 21.74 11.52 -3.30
C SER A 58 21.04 10.16 -3.32
N LEU A 59 20.91 9.49 -2.17
CA LEU A 59 20.23 8.20 -2.07
C LEU A 59 18.77 8.26 -2.57
N LYS A 60 18.09 9.41 -2.45
CA LYS A 60 16.73 9.60 -2.98
C LYS A 60 16.61 9.21 -4.46
N ASP A 61 17.67 9.43 -5.24
CA ASP A 61 17.64 9.26 -6.70
C ASP A 61 17.67 7.79 -7.13
N ALA A 62 17.92 6.88 -6.18
CA ALA A 62 17.82 5.44 -6.36
C ALA A 62 16.51 4.86 -5.81
N VAL A 63 15.64 5.67 -5.19
CA VAL A 63 14.37 5.20 -4.60
C VAL A 63 13.20 5.62 -5.49
N VAL A 64 12.33 4.67 -5.82
CA VAL A 64 11.25 4.87 -6.80
C VAL A 64 9.89 4.45 -6.28
N ILE A 65 8.84 5.11 -6.76
CA ILE A 65 7.49 4.56 -6.68
C ILE A 65 7.42 3.44 -7.70
N PHE A 66 7.11 2.23 -7.23
CA PHE A 66 6.86 1.08 -8.10
C PHE A 66 5.34 0.91 -8.29
N GLY A 67 4.89 1.10 -9.52
CA GLY A 67 3.47 1.06 -9.87
C GLY A 67 2.67 2.15 -9.17
N ARG A 68 1.67 1.75 -8.36
CA ARG A 68 0.71 2.67 -7.72
C ARG A 68 0.63 2.56 -6.20
N GLY A 69 1.48 1.74 -5.59
CA GLY A 69 1.31 1.41 -4.17
C GLY A 69 2.52 0.80 -3.49
N CYS A 70 3.65 0.67 -4.17
CA CYS A 70 4.88 0.11 -3.62
C CYS A 70 6.07 1.07 -3.81
N THR A 71 7.13 0.76 -3.08
CA THR A 71 8.47 1.29 -3.30
C THR A 71 9.28 0.28 -4.12
N GLY A 72 10.31 0.76 -4.80
CA GLY A 72 11.42 -0.06 -5.29
C GLY A 72 12.72 0.74 -5.25
N GLU A 73 13.81 0.07 -5.59
CA GLU A 73 15.14 0.67 -5.56
C GLU A 73 16.00 0.24 -6.75
N VAL A 74 16.79 1.19 -7.26
CA VAL A 74 17.73 0.92 -8.33
C VAL A 74 18.99 0.27 -7.75
N ILE A 75 19.32 -0.93 -8.23
CA ILE A 75 20.44 -1.75 -7.70
C ILE A 75 21.57 -1.97 -8.72
N SER A 76 21.46 -1.39 -9.93
CA SER A 76 22.48 -1.53 -10.97
C SER A 76 22.65 -0.26 -11.83
N PRO A 77 23.80 -0.12 -12.51
CA PRO A 77 24.03 0.96 -13.47
C PRO A 77 23.19 0.84 -14.76
N ASN A 78 22.46 -0.26 -14.99
CA ASN A 78 21.57 -0.42 -16.13
C ASN A 78 20.09 -0.51 -15.70
N GLY A 79 19.72 0.19 -14.63
CA GLY A 79 18.32 0.46 -14.30
C GLY A 79 17.57 -0.75 -13.75
N LEU A 80 18.29 -1.74 -13.20
CA LEU A 80 17.68 -2.86 -12.50
C LEU A 80 17.02 -2.36 -11.22
N ILE A 81 15.75 -2.72 -11.01
CA ILE A 81 14.91 -2.35 -9.88
C ILE A 81 14.65 -3.60 -9.05
N LEU A 82 14.92 -3.51 -7.75
CA LEU A 82 14.46 -4.47 -6.75
C LEU A 82 13.18 -3.94 -6.09
N THR A 83 12.21 -4.84 -5.89
CA THR A 83 10.98 -4.58 -5.12
C THR A 83 10.48 -5.90 -4.54
N ASN A 84 9.37 -5.92 -3.82
CA ASN A 84 8.81 -7.15 -3.26
C ASN A 84 8.16 -8.04 -4.32
N HIS A 85 8.14 -9.35 -4.09
CA HIS A 85 7.39 -10.31 -4.89
C HIS A 85 5.90 -9.96 -4.90
N HIS A 86 5.33 -9.58 -3.75
CA HIS A 86 3.92 -9.18 -3.70
C HIS A 86 3.61 -7.87 -4.45
N CYS A 87 4.61 -6.98 -4.62
CA CYS A 87 4.49 -5.78 -5.44
C CYS A 87 4.53 -6.10 -6.94
N GLY A 88 5.35 -7.08 -7.35
CA GLY A 88 5.39 -7.61 -8.71
C GLY A 88 4.25 -8.60 -9.04
N TYR A 89 3.49 -9.06 -8.05
CA TYR A 89 2.60 -10.22 -8.15
C TYR A 89 1.56 -10.13 -9.27
N SER A 90 0.91 -8.98 -9.46
CA SER A 90 -0.07 -8.81 -10.53
C SER A 90 0.55 -8.93 -11.92
N TYR A 91 1.81 -8.54 -12.07
CA TYR A 91 2.55 -8.61 -13.33
C TYR A 91 3.05 -10.04 -13.58
N ILE A 92 3.50 -10.75 -12.54
CA ILE A 92 3.80 -12.19 -12.61
C ILE A 92 2.53 -12.98 -13.03
N GLN A 93 1.40 -12.70 -12.39
CA GLN A 93 0.10 -13.31 -12.71
C GLN A 93 -0.36 -12.97 -14.13
N GLN A 94 -0.10 -11.75 -14.61
CA GLN A 94 -0.46 -11.33 -15.97
C GLN A 94 0.26 -12.16 -17.04
N HIS A 95 1.51 -12.55 -16.79
CA HIS A 95 2.33 -13.37 -17.69
C HIS A 95 2.20 -14.88 -17.44
N SER A 96 1.44 -15.28 -16.41
CA SER A 96 1.22 -16.70 -16.08
C SER A 96 0.06 -17.29 -16.88
N SER A 97 0.22 -18.54 -17.31
CA SER A 97 -0.83 -19.38 -17.86
C SER A 97 -0.81 -20.76 -17.20
N VAL A 98 -1.73 -21.66 -17.59
CA VAL A 98 -1.68 -23.06 -17.13
C VAL A 98 -0.43 -23.75 -17.67
N ASP A 99 -0.06 -23.48 -18.92
CA ASP A 99 1.11 -24.08 -19.58
C ASP A 99 2.44 -23.44 -19.13
N ASN A 100 2.39 -22.20 -18.66
CA ASN A 100 3.55 -21.44 -18.17
C ASN A 100 3.20 -20.74 -16.85
N ASP A 101 3.12 -21.50 -15.77
CA ASP A 101 2.77 -20.99 -14.43
C ASP A 101 3.98 -20.33 -13.75
N LEU A 102 4.19 -19.04 -14.05
CA LEU A 102 5.28 -18.25 -13.45
C LEU A 102 5.08 -18.01 -11.94
N LEU A 103 3.84 -18.08 -11.43
CA LEU A 103 3.58 -17.97 -10.00
C LEU A 103 4.12 -19.18 -9.24
N THR A 104 3.96 -20.38 -9.79
CA THR A 104 4.44 -21.62 -9.18
C THR A 104 5.93 -21.84 -9.42
N ASN A 105 6.41 -21.57 -10.64
CA ASN A 105 7.77 -21.92 -11.06
C ASN A 105 8.79 -20.78 -10.90
N GLY A 106 8.32 -19.55 -10.73
CA GLY A 106 9.17 -18.36 -10.84
C GLY A 106 9.48 -18.01 -12.30
N PHE A 107 10.23 -16.93 -12.48
CA PHE A 107 10.66 -16.43 -13.78
C PHE A 107 12.07 -15.86 -13.67
N TRP A 108 12.93 -16.15 -14.65
CA TRP A 108 14.31 -15.66 -14.72
C TRP A 108 14.70 -15.47 -16.18
N ALA A 109 14.70 -14.22 -16.67
CA ALA A 109 15.14 -13.90 -18.02
C ALA A 109 16.62 -14.27 -18.17
N LYS A 110 17.00 -14.93 -19.28
CA LYS A 110 18.40 -15.32 -19.51
C LYS A 110 19.25 -14.19 -20.10
N ASN A 111 18.59 -13.21 -20.69
CA ASN A 111 19.17 -12.06 -21.39
C ASN A 111 18.11 -10.94 -21.46
N ARG A 112 18.48 -9.79 -22.03
CA ARG A 112 17.62 -8.59 -22.06
C ARG A 112 16.42 -8.76 -22.98
N GLU A 113 16.56 -9.57 -24.02
CA GLU A 113 15.52 -9.86 -25.02
C GLU A 113 14.38 -10.70 -24.41
N GLU A 114 14.68 -11.49 -23.37
CA GLU A 114 13.71 -12.30 -22.64
C GLU A 114 12.97 -11.53 -21.51
N GLU A 115 13.36 -10.29 -21.21
CA GLU A 115 12.68 -9.49 -20.18
C GLU A 115 11.25 -9.10 -20.62
N LEU A 116 10.24 -9.41 -19.80
CA LEU A 116 8.83 -9.32 -20.22
C LEU A 116 8.26 -7.90 -20.05
N PRO A 117 7.77 -7.23 -21.11
CA PRO A 117 7.13 -5.92 -21.00
C PRO A 117 5.85 -5.97 -20.16
N ASN A 118 5.61 -4.93 -19.33
CA ASN A 118 4.44 -4.85 -18.46
C ASN A 118 3.56 -3.64 -18.81
N PRO A 119 2.61 -3.77 -19.74
CA PRO A 119 1.70 -2.67 -20.09
C PRO A 119 0.96 -2.12 -18.86
N GLY A 120 1.11 -0.82 -18.62
CA GLY A 120 0.46 -0.12 -17.50
C GLY A 120 1.24 -0.12 -16.18
N LEU A 121 2.38 -0.81 -16.10
CA LEU A 121 3.36 -0.61 -15.02
C LEU A 121 4.13 0.70 -15.28
N THR A 122 4.33 1.48 -14.24
CA THR A 122 5.17 2.68 -14.25
C THR A 122 6.15 2.64 -13.09
N VAL A 123 7.31 3.24 -13.28
CA VAL A 123 8.29 3.52 -12.22
C VAL A 123 8.52 5.02 -12.16
N THR A 124 8.35 5.62 -10.99
CA THR A 124 8.42 7.08 -10.82
C THR A 124 9.54 7.48 -9.87
N PHE A 125 10.47 8.28 -10.38
CA PHE A 125 11.55 8.90 -9.61
C PHE A 125 11.11 10.26 -9.06
N ILE A 126 11.60 10.62 -7.86
CA ILE A 126 11.40 11.95 -7.28
C ILE A 126 12.60 12.83 -7.61
N ASP A 127 12.43 13.73 -8.58
CA ASP A 127 13.51 14.60 -9.03
C ASP A 127 13.72 15.78 -8.08
N LYS A 128 12.63 16.45 -7.64
CA LYS A 128 12.69 17.61 -6.74
C LYS A 128 11.55 17.63 -5.73
N ILE A 129 11.82 18.15 -4.53
CA ILE A 129 10.83 18.42 -3.47
C ILE A 129 10.97 19.88 -3.05
N GLU A 130 9.87 20.63 -3.09
CA GLU A 130 9.86 22.07 -2.77
C GLU A 130 8.75 22.40 -1.77
N ASP A 131 9.05 23.19 -0.73
CA ASP A 131 8.01 23.80 0.10
C ASP A 131 7.29 24.89 -0.71
N VAL A 132 5.98 24.70 -0.89
CA VAL A 132 5.11 25.62 -1.62
C VAL A 132 3.97 26.13 -0.75
N THR A 133 4.10 26.02 0.57
CA THR A 133 3.07 26.38 1.55
C THR A 133 2.57 27.80 1.35
N ALA A 134 3.48 28.78 1.29
CA ALA A 134 3.11 30.19 1.09
C ALA A 134 2.39 30.43 -0.24
N TYR A 135 2.83 29.74 -1.30
CA TYR A 135 2.20 29.83 -2.63
C TYR A 135 0.77 29.30 -2.62
N VAL A 136 0.57 28.09 -2.08
CA VAL A 136 -0.75 27.46 -2.02
C VAL A 136 -1.69 28.27 -1.14
N GLN A 137 -1.25 28.74 0.03
CA GLN A 137 -2.06 29.59 0.90
C GLN A 137 -2.49 30.89 0.21
N ASN A 138 -1.62 31.50 -0.58
CA ASN A 138 -1.95 32.71 -1.34
C ASN A 138 -2.95 32.44 -2.48
N GLU A 139 -2.85 31.31 -3.17
CA GLU A 139 -3.80 30.94 -4.22
C GLU A 139 -5.17 30.54 -3.64
N ILE A 140 -5.21 29.87 -2.48
CA ILE A 140 -6.47 29.57 -1.76
C ILE A 140 -7.20 30.86 -1.36
N LYS A 141 -6.48 31.89 -0.88
CA LYS A 141 -7.10 33.18 -0.52
C LYS A 141 -7.76 33.89 -1.72
N LYS A 142 -7.26 33.64 -2.94
CA LYS A 142 -7.80 34.22 -4.18
C LYS A 142 -8.96 33.39 -4.76
N ASP A 143 -9.20 32.19 -4.24
CA ASP A 143 -10.18 31.27 -4.79
C ASP A 143 -11.62 31.71 -4.47
N THR A 144 -12.39 31.98 -5.52
CA THR A 144 -13.79 32.41 -5.43
C THR A 144 -14.78 31.25 -5.66
N SER A 145 -14.31 30.02 -5.88
CA SER A 145 -15.13 28.85 -6.24
C SER A 145 -16.07 28.37 -5.12
N LYS A 146 -15.93 28.90 -3.90
CA LYS A 146 -16.66 28.50 -2.67
C LYS A 146 -16.54 27.00 -2.34
N GLN A 147 -15.51 26.32 -2.85
CA GLN A 147 -15.23 24.92 -2.51
C GLN A 147 -14.37 24.86 -1.24
N GLU A 148 -15.00 24.48 -0.12
CA GLU A 148 -14.42 24.57 1.24
C GLU A 148 -13.18 23.70 1.45
N LEU A 149 -13.02 22.60 0.71
CA LEU A 149 -11.91 21.64 0.86
C LEU A 149 -10.87 21.70 -0.27
N ASN A 150 -10.79 22.79 -1.03
CA ASN A 150 -9.77 22.91 -2.09
C ASN A 150 -8.34 22.76 -1.56
N TYR A 151 -8.11 23.14 -0.30
CA TYR A 151 -6.84 22.98 0.39
C TYR A 151 -6.44 21.49 0.63
N LEU A 152 -7.35 20.52 0.46
CA LEU A 152 -7.04 19.08 0.47
C LEU A 152 -7.27 18.41 -0.89
N SER A 153 -7.83 19.12 -1.87
CA SER A 153 -8.23 18.56 -3.15
C SER A 153 -7.01 18.33 -4.05
N ALA A 154 -6.71 17.05 -4.32
CA ALA A 154 -5.62 16.69 -5.24
C ALA A 154 -5.77 17.34 -6.63
N SER A 155 -6.99 17.44 -7.15
CA SER A 155 -7.23 18.09 -8.44
C SER A 155 -6.91 19.58 -8.41
N TYR A 156 -7.34 20.29 -7.36
CA TYR A 156 -7.04 21.71 -7.19
C TYR A 156 -5.54 21.95 -7.03
N LEU A 157 -4.90 21.20 -6.13
CA LEU A 157 -3.48 21.33 -5.83
C LEU A 157 -2.59 20.98 -7.03
N ASN A 158 -2.93 19.93 -7.79
CA ASN A 158 -2.17 19.59 -9.01
C ASN A 158 -2.36 20.63 -10.12
N ASN A 159 -3.55 21.24 -10.25
CA ASN A 159 -3.73 22.38 -11.16
C ASN A 159 -2.83 23.57 -10.78
N LEU A 160 -2.64 23.82 -9.48
CA LEU A 160 -1.69 24.84 -9.00
C LEU A 160 -0.24 24.45 -9.31
N ALA A 161 0.12 23.16 -9.19
CA ALA A 161 1.44 22.65 -9.55
C ALA A 161 1.75 22.91 -11.04
N GLU A 162 0.83 22.53 -11.94
CA GLU A 162 0.94 22.79 -13.37
C GLU A 162 1.01 24.28 -13.69
N LYS A 163 0.23 25.11 -12.99
CA LYS A 163 0.26 26.58 -13.16
C LYS A 163 1.60 27.16 -12.74
N ARG A 164 2.19 26.67 -11.66
CA ARG A 164 3.49 27.13 -11.14
C ARG A 164 4.64 26.79 -12.08
N ILE A 165 4.64 25.58 -12.64
CA ILE A 165 5.71 25.11 -13.55
C ILE A 165 5.49 25.57 -15.00
N GLY A 166 4.24 25.75 -15.41
CA GLY A 166 3.87 26.17 -16.76
C GLY A 166 3.62 24.97 -17.68
N LYS A 167 2.48 24.99 -18.38
CA LYS A 167 2.06 23.90 -19.28
C LYS A 167 3.03 23.67 -20.44
N ASP A 168 3.73 24.71 -20.90
CA ASP A 168 4.69 24.58 -21.99
C ASP A 168 5.97 23.86 -21.58
N PHE A 169 6.37 23.96 -20.30
CA PHE A 169 7.46 23.16 -19.77
C PHE A 169 7.09 21.68 -19.78
N LEU A 170 5.90 21.32 -19.27
CA LEU A 170 5.43 19.93 -19.22
C LEU A 170 5.27 19.31 -20.62
N LYS A 171 4.77 20.08 -21.60
CA LYS A 171 4.68 19.62 -23.00
C LYS A 171 6.05 19.33 -23.63
N LYS A 172 7.08 20.11 -23.26
CA LYS A 172 8.45 19.94 -23.77
C LYS A 172 9.22 18.80 -23.08
N HIS A 173 8.73 18.33 -21.92
CA HIS A 173 9.37 17.29 -21.13
C HIS A 173 8.38 16.15 -20.84
N PRO A 174 8.03 15.34 -21.86
CA PRO A 174 7.16 14.19 -21.67
C PRO A 174 7.72 13.23 -20.60
N GLY A 175 6.83 12.70 -19.77
CA GLY A 175 7.21 11.88 -18.62
C GLY A 175 7.62 12.65 -17.37
N ILE A 176 7.65 14.00 -17.40
CA ILE A 176 7.70 14.81 -16.18
C ILE A 176 6.29 15.11 -15.69
N GLU A 177 6.03 14.79 -14.42
CA GLU A 177 4.79 15.12 -13.72
C GLU A 177 5.08 16.00 -12.50
N VAL A 178 4.13 16.85 -12.13
CA VAL A 178 4.24 17.73 -10.97
C VAL A 178 2.99 17.60 -10.11
N THR A 179 3.19 17.40 -8.81
CA THR A 179 2.08 17.22 -7.87
C THR A 179 2.31 18.04 -6.60
N ILE A 180 1.24 18.64 -6.07
CA ILE A 180 1.27 19.28 -4.74
C ILE A 180 0.48 18.41 -3.78
N LYS A 181 1.08 18.10 -2.64
CA LYS A 181 0.47 17.28 -1.60
C LYS A 181 0.29 18.09 -0.31
N PRO A 182 -0.88 17.97 0.36
CA PRO A 182 -1.09 18.57 1.67
C PRO A 182 -0.45 17.71 2.77
N PHE A 183 0.13 18.37 3.77
CA PHE A 183 0.73 17.79 4.96
C PHE A 183 0.10 18.42 6.20
N TYR A 184 0.12 17.70 7.32
CA TYR A 184 -0.45 18.16 8.60
C TYR A 184 -1.89 18.67 8.47
N GLY A 185 -2.78 17.89 7.84
CA GLY A 185 -4.18 18.30 7.62
C GLY A 185 -4.36 19.51 6.70
N GLY A 186 -3.36 19.84 5.86
CA GLY A 186 -3.40 21.01 4.99
C GLY A 186 -2.84 22.29 5.63
N ASN A 187 -2.03 22.15 6.68
CA ASN A 187 -1.27 23.27 7.25
C ASN A 187 0.05 23.53 6.50
N GLN A 188 0.58 22.52 5.79
CA GLN A 188 1.78 22.64 4.95
C GLN A 188 1.58 21.97 3.58
N TYR A 189 2.37 22.38 2.59
CA TYR A 189 2.29 21.88 1.21
C TYR A 189 3.67 21.71 0.60
N TYR A 190 3.93 20.51 0.07
CA TYR A 190 5.14 20.25 -0.70
C TYR A 190 4.78 19.90 -2.14
N MET A 191 5.54 20.45 -3.08
CA MET A 191 5.48 20.11 -4.49
C MET A 191 6.55 19.07 -4.82
N PHE A 192 6.18 18.07 -5.62
CA PHE A 192 7.04 17.01 -6.10
C PHE A 192 7.13 17.11 -7.61
N THR A 193 8.35 17.24 -8.13
CA THR A 193 8.66 17.04 -9.55
C THR A 193 9.09 15.59 -9.73
N GLN A 194 8.42 14.89 -10.64
CA GLN A 194 8.49 13.44 -10.77
C GLN A 194 8.85 13.07 -12.21
N LYS A 195 9.67 12.02 -12.37
CA LYS A 195 10.02 11.47 -13.68
C LYS A 195 9.44 10.05 -13.80
N VAL A 196 8.46 9.89 -14.68
CA VAL A 196 7.62 8.68 -14.81
C VAL A 196 8.03 7.88 -16.03
N TYR A 197 8.59 6.69 -15.81
CA TYR A 197 8.96 5.73 -16.85
C TYR A 197 7.86 4.69 -17.04
N SER A 198 7.47 4.45 -18.30
CA SER A 198 6.38 3.54 -18.66
C SER A 198 6.80 2.26 -19.39
N ASP A 199 8.08 2.14 -19.78
CA ASP A 199 8.66 0.88 -20.26
C ASP A 199 9.41 0.22 -19.09
N VAL A 200 8.71 -0.66 -18.38
CA VAL A 200 9.24 -1.39 -17.23
C VAL A 200 9.04 -2.88 -17.47
N ARG A 201 10.14 -3.63 -17.52
CA ARG A 201 10.14 -5.04 -17.91
C ARG A 201 10.45 -5.92 -16.71
N MET A 202 9.81 -7.08 -16.64
CA MET A 202 10.05 -8.07 -15.59
C MET A 202 11.30 -8.85 -15.94
N VAL A 203 12.24 -8.92 -15.01
CA VAL A 203 13.53 -9.60 -15.19
C VAL A 203 13.53 -10.92 -14.44
N ALA A 204 13.09 -10.90 -13.18
CA ALA A 204 13.06 -12.10 -12.37
C ALA A 204 11.99 -12.07 -11.27
N ALA A 205 11.53 -13.25 -10.88
CA ALA A 205 10.74 -13.50 -9.70
C ALA A 205 11.01 -14.92 -9.18
N PRO A 206 11.26 -15.12 -7.87
CA PRO A 206 11.28 -16.46 -7.30
C PRO A 206 9.90 -17.11 -7.38
N PRO A 207 9.79 -18.44 -7.28
CA PRO A 207 8.49 -19.12 -7.16
C PRO A 207 7.74 -18.65 -5.91
N SER A 208 6.41 -18.74 -5.91
CA SER A 208 5.58 -18.34 -4.77
C SER A 208 5.90 -19.12 -3.49
N SER A 209 6.43 -20.34 -3.60
CA SER A 209 6.95 -21.13 -2.47
C SER A 209 8.15 -20.47 -1.75
N ILE A 210 8.74 -19.42 -2.33
CA ILE A 210 9.81 -18.60 -1.74
C ILE A 210 9.30 -17.17 -1.57
N GLY A 211 8.79 -16.56 -2.65
CA GLY A 211 8.32 -15.17 -2.68
C GLY A 211 7.07 -14.89 -1.84
N LYS A 212 6.36 -15.94 -1.42
CA LYS A 212 5.15 -15.87 -0.60
C LYS A 212 5.04 -17.06 0.36
N PHE A 213 6.18 -17.63 0.80
CA PHE A 213 6.22 -18.73 1.77
C PHE A 213 5.46 -18.36 3.06
N GLY A 214 4.60 -19.28 3.53
CA GLY A 214 3.67 -19.10 4.65
C GLY A 214 2.44 -18.24 4.33
N ALA A 215 2.32 -17.77 3.08
CA ALA A 215 1.21 -17.04 2.49
C ALA A 215 0.36 -16.22 3.48
N ASP A 216 -0.87 -16.68 3.75
CA ASP A 216 -1.76 -15.98 4.66
C ASP A 216 -1.33 -16.20 6.10
N THR A 217 -1.06 -17.44 6.53
CA THR A 217 -0.75 -17.82 7.92
C THR A 217 0.34 -16.94 8.53
N ASP A 218 1.44 -16.75 7.82
CA ASP A 218 2.57 -15.94 8.27
C ASP A 218 2.41 -14.44 7.95
N ASN A 219 1.35 -14.02 7.23
CA ASN A 219 1.13 -12.61 6.88
C ASN A 219 0.95 -11.73 8.13
N TRP A 220 1.70 -10.62 8.19
CA TRP A 220 1.81 -9.75 9.37
C TRP A 220 2.47 -10.43 10.59
N MET A 221 3.15 -11.56 10.46
CA MET A 221 3.71 -12.30 11.59
C MET A 221 5.24 -12.23 11.64
N TRP A 222 5.78 -12.20 12.85
CA TRP A 222 7.18 -12.49 13.14
C TRP A 222 7.26 -13.62 14.17
N PRO A 223 8.11 -14.66 14.00
CA PRO A 223 9.15 -14.85 12.97
C PRO A 223 8.62 -15.11 11.55
N ARG A 224 9.36 -14.62 10.54
CA ARG A 224 9.02 -14.71 9.11
C ARG A 224 10.16 -15.36 8.32
N HIS A 225 9.85 -16.10 7.26
CA HIS A 225 10.83 -16.86 6.46
C HIS A 225 10.59 -16.72 4.95
N THR A 226 10.17 -15.54 4.50
CA THR A 226 9.72 -15.28 3.14
C THR A 226 10.79 -14.54 2.35
N GLY A 227 11.15 -15.06 1.18
CA GLY A 227 12.03 -14.39 0.22
C GLY A 227 11.26 -13.42 -0.66
N ASP A 228 10.63 -12.41 -0.06
CA ASP A 228 9.66 -11.53 -0.73
C ASP A 228 10.36 -10.49 -1.63
N PHE A 229 10.82 -10.91 -2.80
CA PHE A 229 11.45 -10.02 -3.79
C PHE A 229 11.05 -10.36 -5.23
N SER A 230 11.13 -9.36 -6.11
CA SER A 230 11.09 -9.52 -7.56
C SER A 230 11.93 -8.41 -8.21
N ILE A 231 12.36 -8.64 -9.45
CA ILE A 231 13.32 -7.81 -10.15
C ILE A 231 12.72 -7.34 -11.47
N PHE A 232 12.80 -6.04 -11.71
CA PHE A 232 12.36 -5.38 -12.91
C PHE A 232 13.49 -4.53 -13.50
N ARG A 233 13.32 -4.01 -14.71
CA ARG A 233 14.26 -3.07 -15.31
C ARG A 233 13.50 -1.92 -15.97
N VAL A 234 14.00 -0.70 -15.73
CA VAL A 234 13.49 0.49 -16.40
C VAL A 234 14.20 0.67 -17.74
N TYR A 235 13.41 0.87 -18.79
CA TYR A 235 13.87 1.21 -20.13
C TYR A 235 13.53 2.66 -20.46
N ALA A 236 14.34 3.24 -21.34
CA ALA A 236 14.26 4.63 -21.73
C ALA A 236 14.56 4.78 -23.23
N ASP A 237 14.31 5.99 -23.76
CA ASP A 237 14.82 6.33 -25.08
C ASP A 237 16.36 6.39 -25.09
N ASN A 238 16.94 6.61 -26.28
CA ASN A 238 18.39 6.69 -26.46
C ASN A 238 19.07 7.85 -25.70
N MET A 239 18.30 8.82 -25.20
CA MET A 239 18.77 9.94 -24.39
C MET A 239 18.55 9.71 -22.89
N GLY A 240 17.95 8.57 -22.48
CA GLY A 240 17.62 8.28 -21.09
C GLY A 240 16.34 8.97 -20.59
N ASN A 241 15.52 9.50 -21.49
CA ASN A 241 14.21 10.08 -21.15
C ASN A 241 13.12 9.01 -21.08
N PRO A 242 12.04 9.29 -20.33
CA PRO A 242 10.95 8.33 -20.20
C PRO A 242 10.23 8.19 -21.53
N ALA A 243 10.02 6.94 -21.94
CA ALA A 243 9.35 6.61 -23.18
C ALA A 243 8.31 5.49 -22.95
N PRO A 244 7.24 5.43 -23.77
CA PRO A 244 6.42 4.24 -23.91
C PRO A 244 7.27 3.05 -24.40
N TYR A 245 6.74 1.84 -24.24
CA TYR A 245 7.38 0.63 -24.74
C TYR A 245 7.78 0.74 -26.22
N SER A 246 9.02 0.36 -26.50
CA SER A 246 9.57 0.21 -27.84
C SER A 246 10.67 -0.84 -27.79
N GLU A 247 10.76 -1.68 -28.81
CA GLU A 247 11.86 -2.64 -28.98
C GLU A 247 13.22 -1.95 -29.08
N LYS A 248 13.24 -0.66 -29.46
CA LYS A 248 14.46 0.15 -29.57
C LYS A 248 14.88 0.84 -28.26
N ASN A 249 14.03 0.79 -27.23
CA ASN A 249 14.39 1.38 -25.94
C ASN A 249 15.57 0.62 -25.34
N ILE A 250 16.41 1.34 -24.60
CA ILE A 250 17.59 0.79 -23.95
C ILE A 250 17.43 0.83 -22.43
N PRO A 251 18.13 -0.03 -21.67
CA PRO A 251 18.18 0.06 -20.22
C PRO A 251 18.54 1.47 -19.74
N LEU A 252 17.77 2.00 -18.79
CA LEU A 252 18.02 3.30 -18.20
C LEU A 252 19.38 3.30 -17.48
N ARG A 253 20.20 4.32 -17.73
CA ARG A 253 21.36 4.64 -16.88
C ARG A 253 20.91 5.61 -15.78
N PRO A 254 20.77 5.16 -14.53
CA PRO A 254 20.23 5.98 -13.44
C PRO A 254 21.26 6.99 -12.93
N LYS A 255 20.80 8.06 -12.27
CA LYS A 255 21.69 9.02 -11.57
C LYS A 255 22.42 8.36 -10.40
N LYS A 256 21.74 7.48 -9.68
CA LYS A 256 22.23 6.74 -8.50
C LYS A 256 21.66 5.32 -8.52
N TYR A 257 22.42 4.39 -7.97
CA TYR A 257 22.00 3.04 -7.64
C TYR A 257 22.66 2.62 -6.32
N PHE A 258 22.10 1.63 -5.64
CA PHE A 258 22.60 1.13 -4.37
C PHE A 258 23.76 0.15 -4.56
N ASN A 259 24.76 0.26 -3.68
CA ASN A 259 25.71 -0.81 -3.43
C ASN A 259 25.06 -1.83 -2.47
N LEU A 260 25.31 -3.11 -2.66
CA LEU A 260 24.70 -4.19 -1.86
C LEU A 260 25.73 -4.74 -0.89
N SER A 261 25.45 -4.70 0.41
CA SER A 261 26.40 -5.15 1.43
C SER A 261 26.11 -6.58 1.89
N THR A 262 27.08 -7.47 1.72
CA THR A 262 27.02 -8.87 2.18
C THR A 262 27.68 -9.11 3.53
N GLN A 263 28.17 -8.05 4.18
CA GLN A 263 28.78 -8.09 5.53
C GLN A 263 27.78 -8.54 6.61
N GLY A 264 26.48 -8.50 6.29
CA GLY A 264 25.41 -8.86 7.20
C GLY A 264 25.07 -7.75 8.19
N ILE A 265 24.20 -8.11 9.14
CA ILE A 265 23.70 -7.19 10.16
C ILE A 265 23.67 -7.87 11.54
N GLN A 266 23.89 -7.07 12.56
CA GLN A 266 23.91 -7.46 13.97
C GLN A 266 22.86 -6.70 14.75
N GLU A 267 22.51 -7.22 15.93
CA GLU A 267 21.66 -6.50 16.86
C GLU A 267 22.27 -5.14 17.21
N ASN A 268 21.44 -4.10 17.26
CA ASN A 268 21.79 -2.70 17.46
C ASN A 268 22.46 -1.98 16.28
N ASP A 269 22.73 -2.64 15.16
CA ASP A 269 23.21 -1.94 13.96
C ASP A 269 22.21 -0.87 13.52
N PHE A 270 22.73 0.32 13.18
CA PHE A 270 21.93 1.39 12.60
C PHE A 270 21.37 0.95 11.25
N VAL A 271 20.08 1.18 11.07
CA VAL A 271 19.41 1.04 9.77
C VAL A 271 18.49 2.21 9.51
N MET A 272 18.39 2.57 8.23
CA MET A 272 17.38 3.51 7.73
C MET A 272 16.64 2.91 6.55
N LEU A 273 15.41 3.35 6.35
CA LEU A 273 14.52 2.91 5.30
C LEU A 273 13.88 4.13 4.64
N MET A 274 13.91 4.16 3.31
CA MET A 274 13.31 5.23 2.51
C MET A 274 12.22 4.66 1.62
N GLY A 275 11.05 5.30 1.56
CA GLY A 275 9.93 4.77 0.78
C GLY A 275 8.73 5.66 0.72
N PHE A 276 7.62 5.12 0.21
CA PHE A 276 6.37 5.84 -0.04
C PHE A 276 5.24 5.34 0.86
N PRO A 277 5.29 5.60 2.18
CA PRO A 277 4.21 5.21 3.08
C PRO A 277 2.88 5.79 2.59
N GLY A 278 1.86 4.94 2.52
CA GLY A 278 0.58 5.24 1.91
C GLY A 278 -0.27 6.17 2.76
N ARG A 279 -0.73 5.70 3.93
CA ARG A 279 -1.60 6.47 4.81
C ARG A 279 -1.40 6.07 6.28
N THR A 280 -1.32 7.09 7.12
CA THR A 280 -1.42 6.98 8.58
C THR A 280 -2.42 8.01 9.11
N ASN A 281 -2.67 7.93 10.41
CA ASN A 281 -3.64 8.70 11.15
C ASN A 281 -3.12 8.97 12.57
N HIS A 282 -1.87 9.42 12.66
CA HIS A 282 -1.15 9.75 13.90
C HIS A 282 -1.86 10.82 14.73
N TYR A 283 -2.60 11.71 14.07
CA TYR A 283 -3.36 12.79 14.70
C TYR A 283 -4.83 12.44 14.99
N TYR A 284 -5.22 11.17 14.94
CA TYR A 284 -6.57 10.78 15.35
C TYR A 284 -6.86 11.12 16.81
N THR A 285 -8.02 11.72 17.02
CA THR A 285 -8.64 11.88 18.33
C THR A 285 -9.15 10.52 18.86
N PRO A 286 -9.44 10.40 20.17
CA PRO A 286 -10.01 9.17 20.74
C PRO A 286 -11.29 8.71 20.02
N ALA A 287 -12.17 9.65 19.64
CA ALA A 287 -13.41 9.36 18.93
C ALA A 287 -13.15 8.72 17.56
N GLU A 288 -12.13 9.19 16.84
CA GLU A 288 -11.76 8.63 15.53
C GLU A 288 -11.10 7.26 15.64
N VAL A 289 -10.31 7.01 16.69
CA VAL A 289 -9.78 5.66 16.98
C VAL A 289 -10.92 4.68 17.24
N ILE A 290 -11.95 5.10 17.99
CA ILE A 290 -13.16 4.29 18.23
C ILE A 290 -13.93 4.04 16.92
N GLU A 291 -14.16 5.07 16.10
CA GLU A 291 -14.81 4.93 14.79
C GLU A 291 -14.07 3.94 13.89
N ARG A 292 -12.73 4.05 13.84
CA ARG A 292 -11.86 3.15 13.08
C ARG A 292 -12.00 1.70 13.54
N ARG A 293 -12.00 1.46 14.86
CA ARG A 293 -12.12 0.13 15.47
C ARG A 293 -13.50 -0.48 15.24
N ASP A 294 -14.55 0.26 15.61
CA ASP A 294 -15.91 -0.29 15.79
C ASP A 294 -16.72 -0.26 14.51
N ILE A 295 -16.40 0.64 13.56
CA ILE A 295 -17.09 0.72 12.28
C ILE A 295 -16.19 0.16 11.18
N GLU A 296 -15.09 0.82 10.86
CA GLU A 296 -14.34 0.48 9.64
C GLU A 296 -13.72 -0.91 9.69
N ASN A 297 -12.95 -1.20 10.74
CA ASN A 297 -12.25 -2.45 10.89
C ASN A 297 -13.19 -3.61 11.21
N SER A 298 -14.12 -3.44 12.17
CA SER A 298 -15.03 -4.52 12.58
C SER A 298 -15.92 -5.00 11.43
N ILE A 299 -16.49 -4.07 10.64
CA ILE A 299 -17.32 -4.43 9.48
C ILE A 299 -16.48 -5.08 8.39
N ARG A 300 -15.26 -4.57 8.15
CA ARG A 300 -14.33 -5.20 7.19
C ARG A 300 -14.01 -6.63 7.59
N VAL A 301 -13.73 -6.88 8.85
CA VAL A 301 -13.44 -8.22 9.37
C VAL A 301 -14.63 -9.14 9.14
N GLU A 302 -15.83 -8.76 9.59
CA GLU A 302 -17.05 -9.58 9.44
C GLU A 302 -17.34 -9.95 7.99
N VAL A 303 -17.36 -8.95 7.09
CA VAL A 303 -17.71 -9.17 5.68
C VAL A 303 -16.64 -9.99 4.96
N ARG A 304 -15.36 -9.69 5.21
CA ARG A 304 -14.28 -10.33 4.46
C ARG A 304 -13.98 -11.75 4.93
N ASP A 305 -14.26 -12.08 6.19
CA ASP A 305 -14.19 -13.45 6.71
C ASP A 305 -15.06 -14.39 5.86
N LEU A 306 -16.35 -14.04 5.72
CA LEU A 306 -17.32 -14.78 4.91
C LEU A 306 -16.90 -14.84 3.43
N ARG A 307 -16.49 -13.70 2.85
CA ARG A 307 -16.08 -13.64 1.44
C ARG A 307 -14.88 -14.54 1.16
N GLN A 308 -13.87 -14.53 2.04
CA GLN A 308 -12.62 -15.28 1.84
C GLN A 308 -12.80 -16.77 2.00
N GLN A 309 -13.61 -17.21 2.97
CA GLN A 309 -13.97 -18.62 3.12
C GLN A 309 -14.57 -19.17 1.81
N LEU A 310 -15.51 -18.44 1.21
CA LEU A 310 -16.16 -18.84 -0.05
C LEU A 310 -15.21 -18.79 -1.25
N MET A 311 -14.30 -17.81 -1.32
CA MET A 311 -13.29 -17.75 -2.37
C MET A 311 -12.29 -18.90 -2.27
N LEU A 312 -11.76 -19.15 -1.07
CA LEU A 312 -10.76 -20.19 -0.84
C LEU A 312 -11.31 -21.58 -1.16
N GLU A 313 -12.54 -21.87 -0.75
CA GLU A 313 -13.21 -23.14 -1.05
C GLU A 313 -13.24 -23.44 -2.55
N GLU A 314 -13.47 -22.44 -3.41
CA GLU A 314 -13.48 -22.61 -4.87
C GLU A 314 -12.06 -22.64 -5.46
N MET A 315 -11.14 -21.86 -4.92
CA MET A 315 -9.73 -21.86 -5.34
C MET A 315 -9.05 -23.20 -5.09
N LEU A 316 -9.39 -23.89 -4.00
CA LEU A 316 -8.83 -25.21 -3.67
C LEU A 316 -9.39 -26.34 -4.55
N LYS A 317 -10.55 -26.15 -5.17
CA LYS A 317 -11.19 -27.16 -6.05
C LYS A 317 -10.68 -27.12 -7.49
N ASP A 318 -10.28 -25.94 -8.00
CA ASP A 318 -9.96 -25.73 -9.41
C ASP A 318 -8.71 -24.85 -9.59
N PRO A 319 -7.61 -25.38 -10.17
CA PRO A 319 -6.40 -24.61 -10.47
C PRO A 319 -6.63 -23.36 -11.33
N LYS A 320 -7.63 -23.39 -12.22
CA LYS A 320 -8.01 -22.21 -13.01
C LYS A 320 -8.58 -21.13 -12.10
N ILE A 321 -9.50 -21.47 -11.20
CA ILE A 321 -10.06 -20.52 -10.23
C ILE A 321 -8.95 -20.00 -9.30
N ARG A 322 -8.04 -20.88 -8.85
CA ARG A 322 -6.85 -20.48 -8.10
C ARG A 322 -6.08 -19.38 -8.83
N ILE A 323 -5.71 -19.59 -10.10
CA ILE A 323 -4.97 -18.57 -10.89
C ILE A 323 -5.79 -17.29 -11.04
N GLN A 324 -7.09 -17.39 -11.35
CA GLN A 324 -7.98 -16.24 -11.56
C GLN A 324 -8.17 -15.40 -10.28
N TYR A 325 -8.31 -16.04 -9.12
CA TYR A 325 -8.67 -15.38 -7.85
C TYR A 325 -7.49 -15.15 -6.89
N SER A 326 -6.29 -15.68 -7.17
CA SER A 326 -5.12 -15.53 -6.29
C SER A 326 -4.85 -14.07 -5.88
N GLY A 327 -4.79 -13.15 -6.85
CA GLY A 327 -4.59 -11.73 -6.57
C GLY A 327 -5.76 -11.10 -5.80
N LYS A 328 -7.00 -11.52 -6.06
CA LYS A 328 -8.21 -10.99 -5.40
C LYS A 328 -8.30 -11.47 -3.94
N TYR A 329 -8.00 -12.74 -3.71
CA TYR A 329 -7.97 -13.40 -2.42
C TYR A 329 -6.88 -12.79 -1.53
N ALA A 330 -5.63 -12.73 -2.02
CA ALA A 330 -4.50 -12.14 -1.28
C ALA A 330 -4.74 -10.67 -0.87
N ASN A 331 -5.34 -9.86 -1.74
CA ASN A 331 -5.70 -8.48 -1.40
C ASN A 331 -6.80 -8.41 -0.33
N SER A 332 -7.77 -9.34 -0.39
CA SER A 332 -8.84 -9.43 0.60
C SER A 332 -8.29 -9.82 1.98
N THR A 333 -7.49 -10.89 2.03
CA THR A 333 -6.93 -11.48 3.27
C THR A 333 -5.98 -10.51 3.94
N ASN A 334 -5.19 -9.77 3.16
CA ASN A 334 -4.29 -8.76 3.69
C ASN A 334 -5.01 -7.69 4.53
N SER A 335 -6.07 -7.05 4.00
CA SER A 335 -6.78 -6.04 4.79
C SER A 335 -7.66 -6.64 5.89
N TYR A 336 -8.15 -7.87 5.72
CA TYR A 336 -8.87 -8.59 6.78
C TYR A 336 -7.98 -8.82 7.99
N LYS A 337 -6.80 -9.43 7.78
CA LYS A 337 -5.81 -9.69 8.81
C LYS A 337 -5.36 -8.38 9.47
N SER A 338 -5.09 -7.36 8.65
CA SER A 338 -4.69 -6.06 9.16
C SER A 338 -5.74 -5.42 10.07
N SER A 339 -7.01 -5.40 9.66
CA SER A 339 -8.09 -4.84 10.50
C SER A 339 -8.34 -5.65 11.76
N LYS A 340 -8.27 -6.99 11.69
CA LYS A 340 -8.41 -7.87 12.85
C LYS A 340 -7.29 -7.63 13.87
N GLY A 341 -6.05 -7.52 13.40
CA GLY A 341 -4.89 -7.22 14.23
C GLY A 341 -4.95 -5.85 14.86
N MET A 342 -5.27 -4.83 14.07
CA MET A 342 -5.40 -3.46 14.57
C MET A 342 -6.44 -3.36 15.68
N ASN A 343 -7.61 -4.01 15.56
CA ASN A 343 -8.61 -3.98 16.62
C ASN A 343 -8.13 -4.67 17.91
N LYS A 344 -7.48 -5.83 17.77
CA LYS A 344 -6.88 -6.54 18.92
C LYS A 344 -5.85 -5.64 19.62
N MET A 345 -4.94 -5.04 18.86
CA MET A 345 -3.85 -4.23 19.39
C MET A 345 -4.32 -2.87 19.93
N ILE A 346 -5.35 -2.24 19.35
CA ILE A 346 -5.96 -1.02 19.91
C ILE A 346 -6.40 -1.26 21.36
N ASN A 347 -7.03 -2.41 21.63
CA ASN A 347 -7.49 -2.77 22.96
C ASN A 347 -6.31 -3.14 23.88
N GLN A 348 -5.39 -4.01 23.42
CA GLN A 348 -4.28 -4.48 24.24
C GLN A 348 -3.29 -3.37 24.62
N GLN A 349 -3.04 -2.41 23.73
CA GLN A 349 -2.13 -1.29 23.95
C GLN A 349 -2.85 -0.04 24.51
N GLN A 350 -4.15 -0.13 24.82
CA GLN A 350 -4.95 0.97 25.36
C GLN A 350 -4.85 2.25 24.51
N LEU A 351 -4.89 2.10 23.19
CA LEU A 351 -4.61 3.20 22.25
C LEU A 351 -5.58 4.39 22.40
N VAL A 352 -6.84 4.11 22.72
CA VAL A 352 -7.84 5.16 23.01
C VAL A 352 -7.40 6.00 24.20
N THR A 353 -6.97 5.35 25.29
CA THR A 353 -6.46 6.03 26.50
C THR A 353 -5.18 6.82 26.24
N LEU A 354 -4.31 6.35 25.34
CA LEU A 354 -3.14 7.12 24.92
C LEU A 354 -3.56 8.40 24.18
N LYS A 355 -4.50 8.30 23.23
CA LYS A 355 -5.03 9.48 22.53
C LYS A 355 -5.81 10.43 23.44
N GLU A 356 -6.47 9.93 24.48
CA GLU A 356 -7.14 10.77 25.48
C GLU A 356 -6.11 11.64 26.23
N LYS A 357 -4.95 11.07 26.58
CA LYS A 357 -3.86 11.80 27.24
C LYS A 357 -3.26 12.87 26.31
N GLU A 358 -3.00 12.53 25.06
CA GLU A 358 -2.49 13.50 24.05
C GLU A 358 -3.48 14.64 23.83
N GLN A 359 -4.76 14.33 23.69
CA GLN A 359 -5.81 15.34 23.56
C GLN A 359 -5.86 16.22 24.81
N GLN A 360 -5.82 15.64 26.01
CA GLN A 360 -5.87 16.40 27.26
C GLN A 360 -4.68 17.37 27.40
N GLN A 361 -3.48 16.99 26.96
CA GLN A 361 -2.32 17.88 26.92
C GLN A 361 -2.59 19.11 26.04
N LEU A 362 -3.18 18.92 24.85
CA LEU A 362 -3.57 20.03 23.99
C LEU A 362 -4.62 20.93 24.66
N LEU A 363 -5.62 20.35 25.32
CA LEU A 363 -6.68 21.11 25.99
C LEU A 363 -6.14 21.98 27.13
N GLU A 364 -5.23 21.43 27.94
CA GLU A 364 -4.58 22.16 29.02
C GLU A 364 -3.68 23.28 28.48
N TRP A 365 -2.86 22.97 27.48
CA TRP A 365 -2.00 23.97 26.82
C TRP A 365 -2.82 25.07 26.15
N SER A 366 -3.91 24.72 25.46
CA SER A 366 -4.85 25.65 24.83
C SER A 366 -5.45 26.62 25.84
N LYS A 367 -5.86 26.13 27.02
CA LYS A 367 -6.38 26.96 28.10
C LYS A 367 -5.31 27.91 28.68
N GLN A 368 -4.09 27.40 28.89
CA GLN A 368 -2.98 28.19 29.44
C GLN A 368 -2.51 29.31 28.50
N ASN A 369 -2.70 29.14 27.19
CA ASN A 369 -2.24 30.09 26.17
C ASN A 369 -3.37 30.92 25.55
N ASP A 370 -4.59 30.87 26.11
CA ASP A 370 -5.78 31.59 25.62
C ASP A 370 -6.09 31.32 24.13
N LYS A 371 -6.06 30.03 23.75
CA LYS A 371 -6.34 29.56 22.38
C LYS A 371 -7.55 28.61 22.33
N PRO A 372 -8.78 29.09 22.61
CA PRO A 372 -9.96 28.24 22.76
C PRO A 372 -10.34 27.46 21.49
N GLU A 373 -9.88 27.89 20.31
CA GLU A 373 -10.16 27.25 19.02
C GLU A 373 -9.66 25.79 18.95
N TYR A 374 -8.60 25.44 19.67
CA TYR A 374 -8.07 24.07 19.69
C TYR A 374 -8.91 23.13 20.54
N LYS A 375 -9.45 23.64 21.66
CA LYS A 375 -10.44 22.92 22.45
C LYS A 375 -11.71 22.68 21.63
N GLN A 376 -12.23 23.74 21.00
CA GLN A 376 -13.43 23.63 20.17
C GLN A 376 -13.25 22.61 19.03
N ALA A 377 -12.09 22.61 18.37
CA ALA A 377 -11.80 21.64 17.31
C ALA A 377 -11.86 20.18 17.80
N ALA A 378 -11.32 19.88 18.98
CA ALA A 378 -11.40 18.53 19.55
C ALA A 378 -12.84 18.12 19.88
N GLU A 379 -13.64 19.04 20.45
CA GLU A 379 -15.05 18.81 20.79
C GLU A 379 -15.93 18.64 19.54
N ASP A 380 -15.66 19.42 18.49
CA ASP A 380 -16.34 19.33 17.19
C ASP A 380 -16.08 17.98 16.53
N ILE A 381 -14.83 17.50 16.52
CA ILE A 381 -14.48 16.18 15.97
C ILE A 381 -15.29 15.08 16.67
N ALA A 382 -15.27 15.06 18.01
CA ALA A 382 -16.01 14.05 18.78
C ALA A 382 -17.51 14.08 18.49
N THR A 383 -18.10 15.28 18.45
CA THR A 383 -19.53 15.47 18.16
C THR A 383 -19.89 14.98 16.76
N ILE A 384 -19.09 15.34 15.75
CA ILE A 384 -19.33 14.96 14.35
C ILE A 384 -19.20 13.45 14.16
N VAL A 385 -18.16 12.83 14.72
CA VAL A 385 -17.95 11.37 14.66
C VAL A 385 -19.16 10.62 15.22
N ASN A 386 -19.67 11.05 16.38
CA ASN A 386 -20.85 10.45 16.99
C ASN A 386 -22.11 10.61 16.12
N ASN A 387 -22.33 11.80 15.56
CA ASN A 387 -23.51 12.09 14.73
C ASN A 387 -23.52 11.31 13.41
N ARG A 388 -22.35 11.09 12.79
CA ARG A 388 -22.24 10.42 11.48
C ARG A 388 -22.16 8.89 11.56
N ALA A 389 -22.01 8.30 12.75
CA ALA A 389 -21.71 6.88 12.94
C ALA A 389 -22.64 5.94 12.15
N ASN A 390 -23.95 6.17 12.18
CA ASN A 390 -24.93 5.33 11.46
C ASN A 390 -24.77 5.41 9.94
N LEU A 391 -24.46 6.59 9.39
CA LEU A 391 -24.21 6.77 7.96
C LEU A 391 -22.88 6.14 7.54
N LYS A 392 -21.83 6.27 8.37
CA LYS A 392 -20.54 5.62 8.17
C LYS A 392 -20.66 4.08 8.18
N LYS A 393 -21.43 3.51 9.11
CA LYS A 393 -21.76 2.07 9.15
C LYS A 393 -22.45 1.60 7.87
N ARG A 394 -23.47 2.32 7.40
CA ARG A 394 -24.17 2.02 6.14
C ARG A 394 -23.24 2.08 4.93
N MET A 395 -22.42 3.13 4.83
CA MET A 395 -21.43 3.26 3.76
C MET A 395 -20.40 2.11 3.80
N GLN A 396 -19.95 1.73 5.00
CA GLN A 396 -18.95 0.67 5.16
C GLN A 396 -19.49 -0.70 4.74
N TYR A 397 -20.71 -1.07 5.13
CA TYR A 397 -21.35 -2.29 4.62
C TYR A 397 -21.62 -2.23 3.12
N LEU A 398 -22.07 -1.09 2.60
CA LEU A 398 -22.30 -0.90 1.17
C LEU A 398 -21.01 -1.14 0.37
N ASN A 399 -19.90 -0.59 0.87
CA ASN A 399 -18.59 -0.73 0.24
C ASN A 399 -18.04 -2.15 0.36
N GLU A 400 -17.92 -2.70 1.58
CA GLU A 400 -17.28 -4.00 1.78
C GLU A 400 -18.15 -5.15 1.24
N ALA A 401 -19.46 -5.17 1.53
CA ALA A 401 -20.31 -6.30 1.19
C ALA A 401 -20.81 -6.25 -0.26
N LEU A 402 -21.15 -5.06 -0.78
CA LEU A 402 -21.75 -4.95 -2.12
C LEU A 402 -20.75 -4.49 -3.18
N PHE A 403 -20.05 -3.37 -2.99
CA PHE A 403 -19.19 -2.79 -4.03
C PHE A 403 -17.84 -3.51 -4.20
N ILE A 404 -17.24 -3.99 -3.11
CA ILE A 404 -15.97 -4.74 -3.11
C ILE A 404 -16.24 -6.24 -3.13
N GLY A 405 -17.20 -6.69 -2.33
CA GLY A 405 -17.52 -8.10 -2.16
C GLY A 405 -18.05 -8.78 -3.41
N ILE A 406 -18.93 -8.11 -4.15
CA ILE A 406 -19.65 -8.64 -5.32
C ILE A 406 -19.09 -7.99 -6.59
N GLU A 407 -18.57 -8.79 -7.51
CA GLU A 407 -17.86 -8.27 -8.69
C GLU A 407 -18.82 -7.67 -9.72
N PHE A 408 -19.99 -8.30 -9.95
CA PHE A 408 -21.00 -7.76 -10.85
C PHE A 408 -21.61 -6.43 -10.38
N SER A 409 -21.32 -5.95 -9.17
CA SER A 409 -21.63 -4.57 -8.76
C SER A 409 -20.90 -3.51 -9.59
N ARG A 410 -19.82 -3.90 -10.27
CA ARG A 410 -18.94 -3.02 -11.06
C ARG A 410 -19.23 -3.04 -12.55
N VAL A 411 -20.27 -3.75 -13.01
CA VAL A 411 -20.64 -3.73 -14.42
C VAL A 411 -20.86 -2.28 -14.91
N PRO A 412 -20.47 -1.97 -16.17
CA PRO A 412 -20.75 -0.66 -16.76
C PRO A 412 -22.24 -0.42 -16.88
N THR A 413 -22.71 0.72 -16.34
CA THR A 413 -24.15 1.05 -16.35
C THR A 413 -24.61 1.79 -17.59
N HIS A 414 -23.67 2.27 -18.42
CA HIS A 414 -23.96 2.97 -19.67
C HIS A 414 -24.92 4.16 -19.53
N GLN A 415 -25.03 4.76 -18.34
CA GLN A 415 -26.04 5.78 -18.04
C GLN A 415 -25.97 6.97 -19.01
N SER A 416 -24.78 7.54 -19.20
CA SER A 416 -24.57 8.66 -20.12
C SER A 416 -24.85 8.30 -21.58
N LEU A 417 -24.55 7.06 -21.99
CA LEU A 417 -24.85 6.57 -23.33
C LEU A 417 -26.37 6.43 -23.54
N ILE A 418 -27.07 5.85 -22.57
CA ILE A 418 -28.53 5.68 -22.58
C ILE A 418 -29.22 7.04 -22.70
N GLU A 419 -28.81 8.01 -21.88
CA GLU A 419 -29.35 9.37 -21.93
C GLU A 419 -29.11 10.05 -23.28
N LYS A 420 -27.90 9.91 -23.83
CA LYS A 420 -27.55 10.45 -25.16
C LYS A 420 -28.39 9.82 -26.26
N MET A 421 -28.55 8.50 -26.26
CA MET A 421 -29.37 7.77 -27.24
C MET A 421 -30.83 8.20 -27.17
N LYS A 422 -31.41 8.28 -25.96
CA LYS A 422 -32.77 8.76 -25.74
C LYS A 422 -33.00 10.17 -26.25
N LYS A 423 -32.11 11.11 -25.90
CA LYS A 423 -32.19 12.50 -26.38
C LYS A 423 -32.11 12.61 -27.89
N SER A 424 -31.30 11.76 -28.53
CA SER A 424 -31.13 11.77 -29.98
C SER A 424 -32.27 11.12 -30.76
N GLY A 425 -33.15 10.34 -30.11
CA GLY A 425 -34.18 9.54 -30.77
C GLY A 425 -33.65 8.41 -31.68
N LYS A 426 -32.33 8.23 -31.78
CA LYS A 426 -31.72 7.23 -32.65
C LYS A 426 -31.99 5.82 -32.12
N LYS A 427 -32.52 4.96 -33.01
CA LYS A 427 -32.71 3.53 -32.72
C LYS A 427 -31.48 2.68 -33.04
N ILE A 428 -30.63 3.15 -33.95
CA ILE A 428 -29.40 2.48 -34.37
C ILE A 428 -28.27 2.92 -33.45
N PHE A 429 -27.57 1.95 -32.85
CA PHE A 429 -26.38 2.20 -32.03
C PHE A 429 -25.21 2.59 -32.93
N PRO A 430 -24.57 3.76 -32.71
CA PRO A 430 -23.33 4.09 -33.40
C PRO A 430 -22.22 3.10 -33.06
N ASP A 431 -21.29 2.86 -33.98
CA ASP A 431 -20.14 1.97 -33.77
C ASP A 431 -19.32 2.37 -32.55
N SER A 432 -19.13 3.67 -32.32
CA SER A 432 -18.43 4.18 -31.13
C SER A 432 -19.13 3.82 -29.82
N ALA A 433 -20.46 3.75 -29.81
CA ALA A 433 -21.22 3.28 -28.64
C ALA A 433 -21.02 1.77 -28.43
N MET A 434 -21.05 0.98 -29.52
CA MET A 434 -20.78 -0.46 -29.45
C MET A 434 -19.35 -0.75 -29.01
N GLN A 435 -18.36 0.04 -29.42
CA GLN A 435 -16.98 -0.07 -28.94
C GLN A 435 -16.87 0.16 -27.44
N ILE A 436 -17.57 1.16 -26.89
CA ILE A 436 -17.61 1.41 -25.44
C ILE A 436 -18.24 0.22 -24.69
N ILE A 437 -19.34 -0.34 -25.22
CA ILE A 437 -20.01 -1.49 -24.61
C ILE A 437 -19.13 -2.74 -24.68
N ASN A 438 -18.55 -3.04 -25.84
CA ASN A 438 -17.60 -4.14 -26.05
C ASN A 438 -16.42 -4.05 -25.09
N LYS A 439 -15.80 -2.88 -24.99
CA LYS A 439 -14.70 -2.65 -24.05
C LYS A 439 -15.14 -2.84 -22.60
N GLY A 440 -16.31 -2.31 -22.23
CA GLY A 440 -16.88 -2.46 -20.89
C GLY A 440 -17.17 -3.92 -20.53
N TYR A 441 -17.71 -4.70 -21.47
CA TYR A 441 -17.97 -6.13 -21.31
C TYR A 441 -16.67 -6.92 -21.16
N SER A 442 -15.70 -6.74 -22.05
CA SER A 442 -14.41 -7.45 -21.99
C SER A 442 -13.61 -7.10 -20.74
N ASN A 443 -13.67 -5.85 -20.28
CA ASN A 443 -13.01 -5.44 -19.04
C ASN A 443 -13.64 -6.09 -17.80
N PHE A 444 -14.97 -6.20 -17.77
CA PHE A 444 -15.68 -6.85 -16.67
C PHE A 444 -15.47 -8.37 -16.70
N ARG A 445 -15.78 -9.02 -17.82
CA ARG A 445 -15.55 -10.46 -18.05
C ARG A 445 -14.12 -10.71 -18.54
N ASN A 446 -13.16 -10.16 -17.82
CA ASN A 446 -11.75 -10.39 -18.09
C ASN A 446 -11.35 -11.84 -17.75
N LYS A 447 -10.09 -12.19 -18.06
CA LYS A 447 -9.55 -13.53 -17.85
C LYS A 447 -9.61 -14.02 -16.39
N ASP A 448 -9.72 -13.11 -15.41
CA ASP A 448 -9.70 -13.41 -13.98
C ASP A 448 -11.11 -13.47 -13.36
N TYR A 449 -12.18 -13.25 -14.14
CA TYR A 449 -13.57 -13.32 -13.66
C TYR A 449 -14.16 -14.73 -13.78
N ALA A 450 -14.66 -15.29 -12.67
CA ALA A 450 -15.40 -16.55 -12.63
C ALA A 450 -16.85 -16.32 -12.17
N PRO A 451 -17.84 -16.41 -13.08
CA PRO A 451 -19.24 -16.12 -12.77
C PRO A 451 -19.80 -16.95 -11.60
N GLU A 452 -19.49 -18.23 -11.53
CA GLU A 452 -20.02 -19.11 -10.47
C GLU A 452 -19.49 -18.74 -9.07
N VAL A 453 -18.23 -18.30 -9.00
CA VAL A 453 -17.62 -17.82 -7.74
C VAL A 453 -18.30 -16.52 -7.29
N ASP A 454 -18.45 -15.55 -8.20
CA ASP A 454 -19.13 -14.28 -7.91
C ASP A 454 -20.60 -14.50 -7.51
N LYS A 455 -21.29 -15.42 -8.20
CA LYS A 455 -22.66 -15.83 -7.88
C LYS A 455 -22.79 -16.40 -6.47
N LYS A 456 -21.90 -17.32 -6.09
CA LYS A 456 -21.87 -17.92 -4.73
C LYS A 456 -21.62 -16.86 -3.66
N ILE A 457 -20.64 -16.00 -3.87
CA ILE A 457 -20.30 -14.89 -2.95
C ILE A 457 -21.45 -13.91 -2.83
N ALA A 458 -22.08 -13.51 -3.95
CA ALA A 458 -23.17 -12.55 -3.94
C ALA A 458 -24.39 -13.02 -3.15
N LYS A 459 -24.77 -14.29 -3.27
CA LYS A 459 -25.86 -14.87 -2.48
C LYS A 459 -25.59 -14.73 -0.98
N ALA A 460 -24.38 -15.04 -0.54
CA ALA A 460 -24.00 -14.94 0.88
C ALA A 460 -23.91 -13.48 1.37
N LEU A 461 -23.23 -12.61 0.62
CA LEU A 461 -23.03 -11.22 1.02
C LEU A 461 -24.31 -10.38 0.98
N LEU A 462 -25.26 -10.69 0.09
CA LEU A 462 -26.57 -10.05 0.08
C LEU A 462 -27.41 -10.43 1.30
N LYS A 463 -27.33 -11.69 1.76
CA LYS A 463 -27.99 -12.15 2.99
C LYS A 463 -27.40 -11.44 4.21
N LEU A 464 -26.06 -11.38 4.32
CA LEU A 464 -25.37 -10.62 5.37
C LEU A 464 -25.77 -9.14 5.35
N TYR A 465 -25.77 -8.50 4.18
CA TYR A 465 -26.18 -7.09 4.08
C TYR A 465 -27.64 -6.86 4.52
N ALA A 466 -28.55 -7.77 4.14
CA ALA A 466 -29.94 -7.69 4.56
C ALA A 466 -30.11 -7.86 6.08
N GLU A 467 -29.31 -8.71 6.72
CA GLU A 467 -29.31 -8.86 8.18
C GLU A 467 -28.86 -7.56 8.88
N LYS A 468 -27.83 -6.89 8.37
CA LYS A 468 -27.20 -5.76 9.05
C LYS A 468 -27.85 -4.40 8.78
N ILE A 469 -28.58 -4.26 7.68
CA ILE A 469 -29.16 -2.99 7.24
C ILE A 469 -30.68 -3.11 7.18
N SER A 470 -31.39 -2.17 7.84
CA SER A 470 -32.85 -2.16 7.85
C SER A 470 -33.45 -1.95 6.45
N PRO A 471 -34.61 -2.58 6.13
CA PRO A 471 -35.17 -2.60 4.77
C PRO A 471 -35.28 -1.22 4.09
N GLU A 472 -35.67 -0.19 4.83
CA GLU A 472 -35.86 1.18 4.34
C GLU A 472 -34.55 1.92 4.01
N LYS A 473 -33.40 1.38 4.44
CA LYS A 473 -32.07 1.94 4.20
C LYS A 473 -31.26 1.12 3.19
N ARG A 474 -31.82 0.05 2.62
CA ARG A 474 -31.16 -0.80 1.63
C ARG A 474 -31.23 -0.17 0.23
N PRO A 475 -30.26 -0.48 -0.66
CA PRO A 475 -30.36 -0.10 -2.07
C PRO A 475 -31.68 -0.55 -2.71
N THR A 476 -32.18 0.25 -3.64
CA THR A 476 -33.50 0.06 -4.26
C THR A 476 -33.71 -1.30 -4.93
N PHE A 477 -32.66 -2.01 -5.36
CA PHE A 477 -32.79 -3.35 -5.92
C PHE A 477 -33.38 -4.36 -4.92
N PHE A 478 -33.23 -4.16 -3.60
CA PHE A 478 -33.87 -5.02 -2.60
C PHE A 478 -35.39 -4.99 -2.69
N LYS A 479 -36.00 -3.86 -3.09
CA LYS A 479 -37.45 -3.80 -3.35
C LYS A 479 -37.87 -4.75 -4.48
N THR A 480 -37.00 -4.97 -5.46
CA THR A 480 -37.23 -5.96 -6.52
C THR A 480 -37.17 -7.38 -5.95
N ILE A 481 -36.23 -7.67 -5.06
CA ILE A 481 -36.13 -8.96 -4.36
C ILE A 481 -37.43 -9.23 -3.57
N ASP A 482 -37.89 -8.26 -2.78
CA ASP A 482 -39.09 -8.41 -1.96
C ASP A 482 -40.34 -8.61 -2.80
N LYS A 483 -40.53 -7.80 -3.85
CA LYS A 483 -41.78 -7.79 -4.65
C LYS A 483 -41.84 -8.86 -5.74
N LYS A 484 -40.73 -9.10 -6.46
CA LYS A 484 -40.71 -10.01 -7.62
C LYS A 484 -40.29 -11.44 -7.23
N TYR A 485 -39.48 -11.57 -6.18
CA TYR A 485 -38.91 -12.85 -5.76
C TYR A 485 -39.37 -13.26 -4.37
N ASN A 486 -40.35 -12.57 -3.78
CA ASN A 486 -40.90 -12.84 -2.45
C ASN A 486 -39.81 -12.95 -1.37
N GLY A 487 -38.80 -12.07 -1.44
CA GLY A 487 -37.66 -12.08 -0.53
C GLY A 487 -36.56 -13.11 -0.86
N ASN A 488 -36.72 -13.93 -1.91
CA ASN A 488 -35.74 -14.94 -2.28
C ASN A 488 -34.53 -14.34 -3.02
N ILE A 489 -33.47 -14.05 -2.26
CA ILE A 489 -32.19 -13.53 -2.76
C ILE A 489 -31.54 -14.50 -3.76
N ASP A 490 -31.58 -15.79 -3.50
CA ASP A 490 -30.87 -16.78 -4.33
C ASP A 490 -31.47 -16.80 -5.74
N ARG A 491 -32.81 -16.83 -5.84
CA ARG A 491 -33.53 -16.76 -7.11
C ARG A 491 -33.31 -15.44 -7.84
N TYR A 492 -33.22 -14.32 -7.12
CA TYR A 492 -32.88 -13.04 -7.73
C TYR A 492 -31.49 -13.09 -8.38
N VAL A 493 -30.48 -13.55 -7.64
CA VAL A 493 -29.12 -13.68 -8.16
C VAL A 493 -29.07 -14.67 -9.33
N ASP A 494 -29.75 -15.82 -9.23
CA ASP A 494 -29.84 -16.79 -10.33
C ASP A 494 -30.38 -16.15 -11.62
N GLU A 495 -31.45 -15.36 -11.52
CA GLU A 495 -32.01 -14.65 -12.69
C GLU A 495 -31.03 -13.60 -13.27
N LEU A 496 -30.25 -12.92 -12.43
CA LEU A 496 -29.23 -11.98 -12.91
C LEU A 496 -28.20 -12.69 -13.80
N PHE A 497 -27.70 -13.84 -13.37
CA PHE A 497 -26.72 -14.62 -14.12
C PHE A 497 -27.31 -15.29 -15.36
N GLU A 498 -28.62 -15.57 -15.37
CA GLU A 498 -29.31 -16.15 -16.53
C GLU A 498 -29.59 -15.10 -17.62
N LYS A 499 -30.14 -13.94 -17.22
CA LYS A 499 -30.79 -12.99 -18.16
C LYS A 499 -29.94 -11.78 -18.50
N SER A 500 -28.99 -11.38 -17.66
CA SER A 500 -28.17 -10.19 -17.91
C SER A 500 -27.18 -10.40 -19.05
N ILE A 501 -26.93 -9.34 -19.81
CA ILE A 501 -25.87 -9.30 -20.82
C ILE A 501 -24.48 -9.44 -20.21
N TYR A 502 -24.29 -9.15 -18.92
CA TYR A 502 -23.01 -9.35 -18.23
C TYR A 502 -22.93 -10.69 -17.50
N GLY A 503 -24.09 -11.24 -17.11
CA GLY A 503 -24.20 -12.54 -16.47
C GLY A 503 -23.98 -13.70 -17.44
N ASN A 504 -24.57 -13.61 -18.64
CA ASN A 504 -24.59 -14.69 -19.62
C ASN A 504 -24.03 -14.25 -20.99
N PRO A 505 -22.94 -14.87 -21.50
CA PRO A 505 -22.38 -14.57 -22.81
C PRO A 505 -23.38 -14.70 -23.97
N SER A 506 -24.32 -15.64 -23.91
CA SER A 506 -25.34 -15.78 -24.95
C SER A 506 -26.30 -14.58 -24.99
N GLN A 507 -26.58 -13.95 -23.84
CA GLN A 507 -27.37 -12.73 -23.77
C GLN A 507 -26.61 -11.53 -24.33
N TYR A 508 -25.28 -11.49 -24.12
CA TYR A 508 -24.41 -10.49 -24.73
C TYR A 508 -24.39 -10.60 -26.27
N GLU A 509 -24.24 -11.81 -26.81
CA GLU A 509 -24.24 -12.01 -28.27
C GLU A 509 -25.60 -11.68 -28.91
N LYS A 510 -26.71 -11.99 -28.23
CA LYS A 510 -28.04 -11.53 -28.67
C LYS A 510 -28.13 -9.99 -28.69
N PHE A 511 -27.63 -9.33 -27.64
CA PHE A 511 -27.58 -7.88 -27.58
C PHE A 511 -26.71 -7.29 -28.70
N LYS A 512 -25.53 -7.86 -28.99
CA LYS A 512 -24.66 -7.38 -30.07
C LYS A 512 -25.32 -7.44 -31.45
N LYS A 513 -26.13 -8.48 -31.71
CA LYS A 513 -26.88 -8.61 -32.97
C LYS A 513 -28.01 -7.58 -33.07
N HIS A 514 -28.66 -7.26 -31.95
CA HIS A 514 -29.79 -6.35 -31.90
C HIS A 514 -29.69 -5.37 -30.71
N PRO A 515 -28.74 -4.41 -30.76
CA PRO A 515 -28.50 -3.51 -29.64
C PRO A 515 -29.70 -2.58 -29.47
N SER A 516 -30.20 -2.49 -28.23
CA SER A 516 -31.31 -1.60 -27.90
C SER A 516 -31.11 -0.94 -26.55
N VAL A 517 -31.52 0.33 -26.45
CA VAL A 517 -31.50 1.06 -25.18
C VAL A 517 -32.36 0.34 -24.14
N LYS A 518 -33.51 -0.21 -24.56
CA LYS A 518 -34.41 -0.95 -23.69
C LYS A 518 -33.73 -2.13 -22.99
N VAL A 519 -32.88 -2.89 -23.68
CA VAL A 519 -32.11 -3.98 -23.07
C VAL A 519 -31.15 -3.44 -22.00
N LEU A 520 -30.39 -2.37 -22.28
CA LEU A 520 -29.47 -1.78 -21.31
C LEU A 520 -30.18 -1.14 -20.09
N GLU A 521 -31.42 -0.69 -20.27
CA GLU A 521 -32.22 -0.13 -19.18
C GLU A 521 -32.84 -1.20 -18.29
N GLN A 522 -33.28 -2.31 -18.89
CA GLN A 522 -33.97 -3.40 -18.21
C GLN A 522 -33.02 -4.50 -17.71
N ASP A 523 -31.74 -4.44 -18.05
CA ASP A 523 -30.73 -5.40 -17.59
C ASP A 523 -30.59 -5.37 -16.06
N GLY A 524 -30.73 -6.55 -15.44
CA GLY A 524 -30.77 -6.70 -13.99
C GLY A 524 -29.44 -6.38 -13.30
N MET A 525 -28.29 -6.76 -13.87
CA MET A 525 -26.98 -6.46 -13.27
C MET A 525 -26.65 -4.98 -13.42
N ILE A 526 -27.03 -4.36 -14.55
CA ILE A 526 -26.91 -2.91 -14.72
C ILE A 526 -27.77 -2.19 -13.68
N ALA A 527 -29.03 -2.60 -13.48
CA ALA A 527 -29.92 -2.00 -12.49
C ALA A 527 -29.38 -2.16 -11.05
N PHE A 528 -28.84 -3.33 -10.72
CA PHE A 528 -28.15 -3.60 -9.45
C PHE A 528 -26.97 -2.63 -9.24
N ALA A 529 -26.09 -2.52 -10.23
CA ALA A 529 -24.90 -1.67 -10.18
C ALA A 529 -25.22 -0.17 -10.17
N ARG A 530 -26.35 0.26 -10.76
CA ARG A 530 -26.86 1.65 -10.59
C ARG A 530 -27.34 1.88 -9.18
N SER A 531 -28.17 0.97 -8.66
CA SER A 531 -28.77 1.07 -7.33
C SER A 531 -27.73 1.21 -6.20
N ILE A 532 -26.61 0.48 -6.29
CA ILE A 532 -25.48 0.63 -5.35
C ILE A 532 -24.83 2.02 -5.48
N ARG A 533 -24.56 2.49 -6.70
CA ARG A 533 -23.95 3.81 -6.93
C ARG A 533 -24.84 4.96 -6.46
N ASP A 534 -26.15 4.82 -6.66
CA ASP A 534 -27.14 5.81 -6.21
C ASP A 534 -27.20 5.86 -4.67
N GLU A 535 -27.20 4.70 -4.01
CA GLU A 535 -27.18 4.66 -2.55
C GLU A 535 -25.87 5.22 -1.97
N ALA A 536 -24.73 4.90 -2.57
CA ALA A 536 -23.45 5.50 -2.20
C ALA A 536 -23.51 7.03 -2.34
N LYS A 537 -24.03 7.53 -3.46
CA LYS A 537 -24.20 8.97 -3.70
C LYS A 537 -25.14 9.61 -2.67
N ASN A 538 -26.23 8.95 -2.28
CA ASN A 538 -27.16 9.44 -1.27
C ASN A 538 -26.50 9.55 0.11
N ILE A 539 -25.78 8.51 0.54
CA ILE A 539 -25.06 8.52 1.81
C ILE A 539 -23.94 9.58 1.78
N SER A 540 -23.15 9.66 0.71
CA SER A 540 -22.12 10.69 0.56
C SER A 540 -22.69 12.11 0.56
N LYS A 541 -23.87 12.33 -0.04
CA LYS A 541 -24.56 13.62 0.02
C LYS A 541 -24.98 13.96 1.45
N ALA A 542 -25.49 12.98 2.20
CA ALA A 542 -25.87 13.16 3.60
C ALA A 542 -24.65 13.45 4.51
N LEU A 543 -23.52 12.78 4.26
CA LEU A 543 -22.28 12.96 5.00
C LEU A 543 -21.51 14.24 4.61
N LYS A 544 -21.81 14.86 3.47
CA LYS A 544 -20.96 15.91 2.88
C LYS A 544 -20.62 17.03 3.85
N GLN A 545 -21.60 17.52 4.61
CA GLN A 545 -21.37 18.62 5.55
C GLN A 545 -20.54 18.19 6.76
N ASP A 546 -20.75 16.97 7.26
CA ASP A 546 -19.96 16.41 8.35
C ASP A 546 -18.50 16.19 7.93
N GLU A 547 -18.26 15.68 6.71
CA GLU A 547 -16.91 15.48 6.17
C GLU A 547 -16.15 16.81 5.98
N ILE A 548 -16.85 17.90 5.64
CA ILE A 548 -16.21 19.22 5.54
C ILE A 548 -15.87 19.77 6.93
N LYS A 549 -16.83 19.72 7.85
CA LYS A 549 -16.63 20.22 9.21
C LYS A 549 -15.52 19.47 9.94
N ILE A 550 -15.49 18.14 9.85
CA ILE A 550 -14.46 17.33 10.51
C ILE A 550 -13.07 17.60 9.92
N ALA A 551 -12.94 17.75 8.59
CA ALA A 551 -11.65 18.06 7.97
C ALA A 551 -11.10 19.42 8.43
N ASN A 552 -11.98 20.43 8.54
CA ASN A 552 -11.59 21.75 9.06
C ASN A 552 -11.24 21.68 10.56
N ALA A 553 -12.00 20.94 11.36
CA ALA A 553 -11.69 20.75 12.78
C ALA A 553 -10.37 19.99 12.96
N GLN A 554 -10.11 18.93 12.19
CA GLN A 554 -8.83 18.21 12.16
C GLN A 554 -7.66 19.13 11.79
N ARG A 555 -7.82 19.99 10.78
CA ARG A 555 -6.78 20.97 10.41
C ARG A 555 -6.44 21.89 11.57
N THR A 556 -7.44 22.41 12.28
CA THR A 556 -7.27 23.26 13.47
C THR A 556 -6.65 22.50 14.63
N TYR A 557 -7.12 21.27 14.90
CA TYR A 557 -6.57 20.40 15.93
C TYR A 557 -5.08 20.11 15.71
N ILE A 558 -4.71 19.71 14.48
CA ILE A 558 -3.31 19.45 14.11
C ILE A 558 -2.46 20.72 14.23
N LYS A 559 -3.00 21.88 13.83
CA LYS A 559 -2.32 23.16 14.02
C LYS A 559 -2.01 23.42 15.50
N GLY A 560 -2.97 23.13 16.40
CA GLY A 560 -2.78 23.23 17.84
C GLY A 560 -1.67 22.32 18.36
N ILE A 561 -1.62 21.06 17.89
CA ILE A 561 -0.54 20.13 18.25
C ILE A 561 0.83 20.65 17.78
N LEU A 562 0.92 21.16 16.55
CA LEU A 562 2.17 21.74 16.03
C LEU A 562 2.63 22.95 16.85
N GLU A 563 1.72 23.87 17.19
CA GLU A 563 2.06 25.04 18.00
C GLU A 563 2.45 24.66 19.45
N MET A 564 1.80 23.65 20.03
CA MET A 564 2.14 23.13 21.35
C MET A 564 3.54 22.48 21.36
N ASN A 565 3.91 21.79 20.28
CA ASN A 565 5.20 21.13 20.17
C ASN A 565 6.36 22.10 19.85
N GLY A 566 6.07 23.24 19.22
CA GLY A 566 7.08 24.23 18.84
C GLY A 566 8.14 23.62 17.91
N ASP A 567 9.41 23.89 18.20
CA ASP A 567 10.55 23.43 17.38
C ASP A 567 10.92 21.96 17.59
N LYS A 568 10.17 21.21 18.41
CA LYS A 568 10.41 19.78 18.57
C LYS A 568 10.23 19.07 17.21
N PRO A 569 11.03 18.03 16.90
CA PRO A 569 10.81 17.22 15.72
C PRO A 569 9.37 16.69 15.67
N ASN A 570 8.70 16.93 14.54
CA ASN A 570 7.34 16.44 14.27
C ASN A 570 7.34 15.82 12.87
N TYR A 571 6.49 14.81 12.66
CA TYR A 571 6.30 14.19 11.36
C TYR A 571 4.83 14.20 10.95
N PRO A 572 4.53 14.44 9.66
CA PRO A 572 3.16 14.44 9.16
C PRO A 572 2.67 13.03 8.86
N ASP A 573 1.35 12.85 8.89
CA ASP A 573 0.71 11.63 8.37
C ASP A 573 1.22 11.27 6.97
N ALA A 574 1.38 9.97 6.73
CA ALA A 574 1.72 9.43 5.42
C ALA A 574 0.63 9.77 4.39
N ASN A 575 1.06 10.12 3.19
CA ASN A 575 0.19 10.56 2.08
C ASN A 575 0.72 10.12 0.70
N PHE A 576 1.44 9.00 0.68
CA PHE A 576 2.10 8.41 -0.49
C PHE A 576 3.10 9.37 -1.15
N THR A 577 4.00 9.91 -0.31
CA THR A 577 5.16 10.73 -0.69
C THR A 577 6.41 10.09 -0.11
N ILE A 578 7.58 10.41 -0.68
CA ILE A 578 8.85 9.86 -0.20
C ILE A 578 9.12 10.30 1.24
N ARG A 579 9.42 9.36 2.14
CA ARG A 579 9.77 9.58 3.55
C ARG A 579 11.00 8.77 3.93
N LEU A 580 11.68 9.19 5.00
CA LEU A 580 12.71 8.41 5.66
C LEU A 580 12.23 7.98 7.05
N THR A 581 12.55 6.75 7.44
CA THR A 581 12.48 6.30 8.83
C THR A 581 13.80 5.62 9.20
N TYR A 582 14.19 5.65 10.47
CA TYR A 582 15.48 5.11 10.92
C TYR A 582 15.36 4.52 12.31
N GLY A 583 16.35 3.72 12.68
CA GLY A 583 16.39 3.01 13.95
C GLY A 583 17.54 2.01 13.97
N ASN A 584 17.35 0.94 14.72
CA ASN A 584 18.32 -0.14 14.86
C ASN A 584 17.66 -1.50 14.63
N VAL A 585 18.48 -2.46 14.23
CA VAL A 585 18.13 -3.88 14.24
C VAL A 585 17.87 -4.29 15.69
N SER A 586 16.69 -4.83 15.99
CA SER A 586 16.26 -5.06 17.38
C SER A 586 15.31 -6.25 17.49
N PRO A 587 15.45 -7.11 18.51
CA PRO A 587 14.57 -8.24 18.74
C PRO A 587 13.14 -7.80 19.08
N LEU A 588 12.21 -8.76 19.11
CA LEU A 588 10.81 -8.53 19.48
C LEU A 588 10.45 -9.42 20.68
N ASN A 589 9.85 -8.82 21.70
CA ASN A 589 9.25 -9.54 22.82
C ASN A 589 7.73 -9.33 22.76
N PRO A 590 6.98 -10.19 22.04
CA PRO A 590 5.57 -9.93 21.74
C PRO A 590 4.65 -10.15 22.94
N ALA A 591 5.06 -10.98 23.90
CA ALA A 591 4.32 -11.31 25.12
C ALA A 591 5.28 -11.75 26.24
N ASP A 592 4.76 -11.85 27.46
CA ASP A 592 5.50 -12.37 28.61
C ASP A 592 6.03 -13.79 28.34
N GLY A 593 7.28 -14.04 28.72
CA GLY A 593 7.98 -15.30 28.48
C GLY A 593 8.36 -15.60 27.02
N ILE A 594 8.00 -14.75 26.05
CA ILE A 594 8.30 -14.96 24.62
C ILE A 594 9.31 -13.92 24.13
N SER A 595 10.44 -14.40 23.60
CA SER A 595 11.45 -13.56 22.95
C SER A 595 11.79 -14.09 21.56
N CYS A 596 11.64 -13.23 20.56
CA CYS A 596 11.96 -13.52 19.17
C CYS A 596 13.27 -12.81 18.80
N ARG A 597 14.22 -13.56 18.25
CA ARG A 597 15.47 -13.02 17.71
C ARG A 597 15.18 -11.99 16.61
N TYR A 598 16.16 -11.13 16.33
CA TYR A 598 16.06 -10.13 15.28
C TYR A 598 16.18 -10.71 13.86
N TYR A 599 16.56 -11.98 13.69
CA TYR A 599 16.75 -12.63 12.41
C TYR A 599 16.14 -14.04 12.38
N THR A 600 15.90 -14.53 11.16
CA THR A 600 15.53 -15.92 10.85
C THR A 600 16.50 -16.53 9.86
N THR A 601 16.49 -17.87 9.75
CA THR A 601 17.37 -18.63 8.87
C THR A 601 16.59 -19.60 7.99
N LEU A 602 17.27 -20.17 6.99
CA LEU A 602 16.69 -21.18 6.10
C LEU A 602 16.32 -22.47 6.86
N ASP A 603 16.88 -22.71 8.05
CA ASP A 603 16.44 -23.81 8.91
C ASP A 603 14.95 -23.67 9.26
N GLY A 604 14.49 -22.45 9.57
CA GLY A 604 13.08 -22.19 9.87
C GLY A 604 12.12 -22.38 8.69
N VAL A 605 12.63 -22.31 7.44
CA VAL A 605 11.84 -22.72 6.26
C VAL A 605 11.63 -24.23 6.27
N MET A 606 12.68 -24.99 6.61
CA MET A 606 12.63 -26.46 6.64
C MET A 606 11.81 -26.97 7.83
N GLU A 607 11.85 -26.29 8.99
CA GLU A 607 11.01 -26.59 10.15
C GLU A 607 9.52 -26.39 9.86
N LYS A 608 9.19 -25.43 8.99
CA LYS A 608 7.81 -25.14 8.59
C LYS A 608 7.33 -25.97 7.41
N GLU A 609 8.19 -26.75 6.73
CA GLU A 609 7.81 -27.49 5.53
C GLU A 609 6.63 -28.42 5.80
N ASP A 610 5.56 -28.25 5.02
CA ASP A 610 4.41 -29.14 5.00
C ASP A 610 3.98 -29.34 3.53
N PRO A 611 4.29 -30.51 2.91
CA PRO A 611 3.95 -30.78 1.52
C PRO A 611 2.44 -30.81 1.23
N ASP A 612 1.61 -31.06 2.25
CA ASP A 612 0.15 -31.13 2.13
C ASP A 612 -0.51 -29.76 2.35
N ASN A 613 0.25 -28.77 2.81
CA ASN A 613 -0.19 -27.40 3.01
C ASN A 613 0.39 -26.46 1.94
N TRP A 614 -0.48 -25.96 1.06
CA TRP A 614 -0.10 -25.08 -0.05
C TRP A 614 0.71 -23.83 0.35
N GLU A 615 0.58 -23.37 1.60
CA GLU A 615 1.32 -22.20 2.11
C GLU A 615 2.79 -22.52 2.43
N PHE A 616 3.08 -23.77 2.78
CA PHE A 616 4.37 -24.19 3.34
C PHE A 616 5.09 -25.26 2.51
N VAL A 617 4.75 -25.35 1.22
CA VAL A 617 5.51 -26.18 0.27
C VAL A 617 6.89 -25.58 0.05
N VAL A 618 7.94 -26.42 0.13
CA VAL A 618 9.33 -26.03 -0.16
C VAL A 618 9.80 -26.71 -1.45
N SER A 619 10.39 -25.93 -2.36
CA SER A 619 10.82 -26.46 -3.65
C SER A 619 11.97 -27.47 -3.50
N PRO A 620 12.02 -28.54 -4.33
CA PRO A 620 13.07 -29.55 -4.24
C PRO A 620 14.49 -28.97 -4.34
N ARG A 621 14.69 -27.97 -5.21
CA ARG A 621 15.99 -27.31 -5.38
C ARG A 621 16.44 -26.56 -4.13
N LEU A 622 15.54 -25.87 -3.43
CA LEU A 622 15.90 -25.14 -2.21
C LEU A 622 16.31 -26.13 -1.10
N LYS A 623 15.62 -27.27 -1.02
CA LYS A 623 15.97 -28.37 -0.10
C LYS A 623 17.33 -28.99 -0.42
N GLU A 624 17.66 -29.14 -1.70
CA GLU A 624 18.98 -29.64 -2.11
C GLU A 624 20.11 -28.70 -1.67
N LEU A 625 19.98 -27.40 -1.95
CA LEU A 625 20.95 -26.38 -1.53
C LEU A 625 21.11 -26.36 -0.01
N TYR A 626 20.00 -26.46 0.72
CA TYR A 626 20.00 -26.54 2.18
C TYR A 626 20.74 -27.77 2.71
N LYS A 627 20.47 -28.97 2.18
CA LYS A 627 21.11 -30.22 2.60
C LYS A 627 22.61 -30.21 2.33
N LYS A 628 23.03 -29.64 1.20
CA LYS A 628 24.44 -29.49 0.83
C LYS A 628 25.14 -28.33 1.54
N LYS A 629 24.38 -27.46 2.22
CA LYS A 629 24.86 -26.17 2.75
C LYS A 629 25.59 -25.34 1.68
N ASP A 630 25.15 -25.43 0.41
CA ASP A 630 25.74 -24.69 -0.71
C ASP A 630 25.21 -23.25 -0.74
N PHE A 631 25.63 -22.47 0.26
CA PHE A 631 25.21 -21.07 0.45
C PHE A 631 26.20 -20.06 -0.13
N GLY A 632 27.32 -20.52 -0.70
CA GLY A 632 28.40 -19.64 -1.17
C GLY A 632 28.88 -18.70 -0.06
N ASN A 633 29.07 -17.42 -0.40
CA ASN A 633 29.52 -16.39 0.54
C ASN A 633 28.35 -15.64 1.22
N TYR A 634 27.14 -16.18 1.17
CA TYR A 634 25.94 -15.52 1.69
C TYR A 634 25.56 -15.97 3.10
N SER A 635 26.19 -17.02 3.62
CA SER A 635 25.92 -17.52 4.97
C SER A 635 26.34 -16.51 6.04
N ARG A 636 25.71 -16.62 7.21
CA ARG A 636 26.19 -16.00 8.44
C ARG A 636 27.52 -16.63 8.86
N THR A 637 28.18 -16.00 9.83
CA THR A 637 29.43 -16.49 10.44
C THR A 637 29.27 -17.85 11.13
N ASP A 638 28.05 -18.19 11.55
CA ASP A 638 27.69 -19.51 12.13
C ASP A 638 27.40 -20.58 11.06
N GLY A 639 27.52 -20.27 9.77
CA GLY A 639 27.26 -21.17 8.64
C GLY A 639 25.78 -21.32 8.27
N SER A 640 24.85 -20.70 8.99
CA SER A 640 23.43 -20.70 8.63
C SER A 640 23.12 -19.69 7.52
N MET A 641 22.11 -19.97 6.70
CA MET A 641 21.67 -19.05 5.65
C MET A 641 20.62 -18.09 6.22
N PRO A 642 20.89 -16.77 6.35
CA PRO A 642 19.91 -15.80 6.82
C PRO A 642 18.76 -15.66 5.81
N VAL A 643 17.54 -15.39 6.30
CA VAL A 643 16.35 -15.19 5.44
C VAL A 643 15.75 -13.81 5.66
N ASN A 644 15.25 -13.54 6.86
CA ASN A 644 14.68 -12.24 7.20
C ASN A 644 15.32 -11.66 8.46
N PHE A 645 15.11 -10.36 8.65
CA PHE A 645 15.42 -9.67 9.89
C PHE A 645 14.38 -8.61 10.23
N ILE A 646 14.44 -8.09 11.45
CA ILE A 646 13.57 -7.02 11.93
C ILE A 646 14.36 -5.82 12.46
N ALA A 647 13.79 -4.63 12.25
CA ALA A 647 14.28 -3.37 12.79
C ALA A 647 13.15 -2.54 13.38
N ASN A 648 13.45 -1.68 14.34
CA ASN A 648 12.46 -0.83 15.01
C ASN A 648 12.07 0.44 14.22
N THR A 649 12.25 0.43 12.90
CA THR A 649 11.83 1.53 12.00
C THR A 649 10.30 1.65 11.92
N HIS A 650 9.82 2.83 11.53
CA HIS A 650 8.39 3.11 11.42
C HIS A 650 7.89 3.03 9.96
N THR A 651 7.30 1.89 9.62
CA THR A 651 6.70 1.64 8.30
C THR A 651 5.18 1.43 8.36
N THR A 652 4.55 1.50 7.19
CA THR A 652 3.15 1.18 6.89
C THR A 652 3.05 0.70 5.44
N GLY A 653 1.85 0.29 4.99
CA GLY A 653 1.60 -0.08 3.59
C GLY A 653 2.04 1.04 2.63
N GLY A 654 2.73 0.68 1.55
CA GLY A 654 3.44 1.61 0.68
C GLY A 654 4.97 1.55 0.82
N ASN A 655 5.48 1.17 1.99
CA ASN A 655 6.92 0.85 2.18
C ASN A 655 7.31 -0.56 1.72
N SER A 656 6.38 -1.31 1.15
CA SER A 656 6.69 -2.58 0.52
C SER A 656 7.67 -2.34 -0.62
N GLY A 657 8.82 -3.01 -0.55
CA GLY A 657 9.93 -2.86 -1.48
C GLY A 657 10.75 -1.62 -1.19
N SER A 658 10.79 -1.15 0.05
CA SER A 658 11.68 -0.04 0.43
C SER A 658 13.10 -0.56 0.71
N PRO A 659 14.15 0.13 0.23
CA PRO A 659 15.51 -0.21 0.56
C PRO A 659 15.78 -0.02 2.06
N VAL A 660 16.39 -1.03 2.68
CA VAL A 660 16.92 -0.96 4.05
C VAL A 660 18.42 -0.79 3.94
N MET A 661 18.91 0.34 4.44
CA MET A 661 20.30 0.75 4.31
C MET A 661 21.00 0.72 5.67
N ASN A 662 22.27 0.32 5.68
CA ASN A 662 23.13 0.44 6.86
C ASN A 662 23.59 1.90 7.10
N SER A 663 24.46 2.11 8.09
CA SER A 663 25.03 3.42 8.44
C SER A 663 25.78 4.13 7.30
N LYS A 664 26.22 3.39 6.28
CA LYS A 664 26.97 3.88 5.12
C LYS A 664 26.10 4.13 3.88
N GLY A 665 24.79 3.87 3.96
CA GLY A 665 23.90 3.97 2.81
C GLY A 665 23.97 2.77 1.85
N GLU A 666 24.54 1.64 2.27
CA GLU A 666 24.59 0.40 1.48
C GLU A 666 23.35 -0.46 1.78
N LEU A 667 22.79 -1.10 0.76
CA LEU A 667 21.59 -1.94 0.86
C LEU A 667 21.91 -3.24 1.60
N VAL A 668 21.24 -3.46 2.74
CA VAL A 668 21.35 -4.67 3.57
C VAL A 668 20.08 -5.54 3.54
N GLY A 669 18.99 -5.01 3.00
CA GLY A 669 17.76 -5.75 2.80
C GLY A 669 16.65 -4.89 2.21
N ILE A 670 15.46 -5.47 2.10
CA ILE A 670 14.27 -4.79 1.60
C ILE A 670 13.11 -4.96 2.58
N GLY A 671 12.44 -3.87 2.93
CA GLY A 671 11.24 -3.90 3.78
C GLY A 671 10.08 -4.52 3.01
N PHE A 672 9.31 -5.41 3.64
CA PHE A 672 8.17 -6.05 2.98
C PHE A 672 6.93 -6.22 3.84
N ASP A 673 7.08 -6.21 5.17
CA ASP A 673 5.97 -6.42 6.09
C ASP A 673 6.24 -5.73 7.43
N ARG A 674 5.26 -5.80 8.33
CA ARG A 674 5.36 -5.35 9.72
C ARG A 674 4.78 -6.43 10.62
N ASN A 675 5.33 -6.59 11.82
CA ASN A 675 4.81 -7.57 12.77
C ASN A 675 3.42 -7.18 13.30
N TRP A 676 2.68 -8.18 13.77
CA TRP A 676 1.27 -8.08 14.15
C TRP A 676 1.05 -7.08 15.29
N GLU A 677 1.93 -7.10 16.28
CA GLU A 677 1.87 -6.22 17.45
C GLU A 677 2.16 -4.76 17.08
N GLY A 678 2.91 -4.52 16.00
CA GLY A 678 3.24 -3.20 15.46
C GLY A 678 2.16 -2.59 14.57
N ILE A 679 1.05 -3.28 14.32
CA ILE A 679 0.08 -2.87 13.30
C ILE A 679 -0.67 -1.56 13.61
N THR A 680 -0.69 -1.17 14.88
CA THR A 680 -1.23 0.10 15.38
C THR A 680 -0.33 1.29 15.08
N GLY A 681 0.88 1.07 14.55
CA GLY A 681 1.79 2.13 14.13
C GLY A 681 1.17 3.15 13.18
N ASP A 682 0.12 2.78 12.46
CA ASP A 682 -0.63 3.72 11.60
C ASP A 682 -1.40 4.78 12.40
N ILE A 683 -1.62 4.58 13.70
CA ILE A 683 -2.29 5.51 14.63
C ILE A 683 -1.30 5.99 15.71
N GLN A 684 -0.51 5.08 16.27
CA GLN A 684 0.47 5.36 17.29
C GLN A 684 1.63 4.37 17.20
N TYR A 685 2.84 4.85 16.97
CA TYR A 685 4.03 4.01 17.04
C TYR A 685 4.23 3.51 18.47
N GLN A 686 4.59 2.24 18.61
CA GLN A 686 4.84 1.60 19.90
C GLN A 686 6.22 0.96 19.90
N LYS A 687 7.20 1.64 20.51
CA LYS A 687 8.63 1.22 20.51
C LYS A 687 8.84 -0.23 20.92
N THR A 688 8.08 -0.71 21.89
CA THR A 688 8.18 -2.09 22.41
C THR A 688 7.75 -3.13 21.38
N TYR A 689 6.77 -2.80 20.54
CA TYR A 689 6.09 -3.77 19.68
C TYR A 689 6.45 -3.63 18.20
N GLN A 690 6.65 -2.42 17.71
CA GLN A 690 6.70 -2.19 16.28
C GLN A 690 8.05 -2.56 15.66
N ARG A 691 8.00 -3.43 14.66
CA ARG A 691 9.13 -3.89 13.88
C ARG A 691 8.78 -3.96 12.40
N THR A 692 9.62 -3.37 11.56
CA THR A 692 9.60 -3.64 10.11
C THR A 692 10.28 -4.98 9.87
N ILE A 693 9.64 -5.82 9.06
CA ILE A 693 10.17 -7.11 8.63
C ILE A 693 10.82 -6.93 7.25
N CYS A 694 12.05 -7.41 7.14
CA CYS A 694 12.92 -7.17 5.99
C CYS A 694 13.46 -8.49 5.43
N THR A 695 13.56 -8.62 4.11
CA THR A 695 14.31 -9.71 3.46
C THR A 695 15.78 -9.36 3.45
N ASP A 696 16.63 -10.25 3.98
CA ASP A 696 18.07 -10.06 4.03
C ASP A 696 18.64 -10.08 2.61
N ILE A 697 19.48 -9.10 2.26
CA ILE A 697 20.03 -9.00 0.91
C ILE A 697 20.87 -10.23 0.54
N ARG A 698 21.48 -10.90 1.53
CA ARG A 698 22.23 -12.15 1.32
C ARG A 698 21.30 -13.28 0.88
N TYR A 699 20.07 -13.34 1.40
CA TYR A 699 19.08 -14.32 0.94
C TYR A 699 18.67 -14.08 -0.51
N ILE A 700 18.43 -12.81 -0.87
CA ILE A 700 18.09 -12.43 -2.25
C ILE A 700 19.21 -12.84 -3.20
N LEU A 701 20.47 -12.48 -2.89
CA LEU A 701 21.63 -12.85 -3.70
C LEU A 701 21.85 -14.37 -3.76
N PHE A 702 21.64 -15.09 -2.66
CA PHE A 702 21.67 -16.55 -2.64
C PHE A 702 20.62 -17.16 -3.58
N ILE A 703 19.39 -16.63 -3.59
CA ILE A 703 18.35 -17.13 -4.51
C ILE A 703 18.73 -16.83 -5.97
N ILE A 704 19.24 -15.64 -6.28
CA ILE A 704 19.67 -15.28 -7.64
C ILE A 704 20.83 -16.19 -8.11
N ASP A 705 21.87 -16.31 -7.28
CA ASP A 705 23.09 -17.06 -7.61
C ASP A 705 22.85 -18.58 -7.58
N LYS A 706 22.49 -19.13 -6.42
CA LYS A 706 22.46 -20.59 -6.19
C LYS A 706 21.14 -21.23 -6.61
N TYR A 707 20.01 -20.59 -6.33
CA TYR A 707 18.70 -21.14 -6.65
C TYR A 707 18.30 -20.93 -8.11
N ALA A 708 18.60 -19.79 -8.71
CA ALA A 708 18.23 -19.51 -10.09
C ALA A 708 19.36 -19.78 -11.09
N ASN A 709 20.63 -19.79 -10.64
CA ASN A 709 21.80 -19.82 -11.52
C ASN A 709 21.81 -18.63 -12.51
N ALA A 710 21.40 -17.46 -12.04
CA ALA A 710 21.29 -16.23 -12.82
C ALA A 710 22.53 -15.34 -12.62
N SER A 711 23.73 -15.88 -12.86
CA SER A 711 25.02 -15.20 -12.62
C SER A 711 25.14 -13.86 -13.35
N HIS A 712 24.54 -13.74 -14.54
CA HIS A 712 24.50 -12.50 -15.31
C HIS A 712 23.86 -11.33 -14.56
N LEU A 713 22.94 -11.58 -13.62
CA LEU A 713 22.40 -10.54 -12.75
C LEU A 713 23.40 -10.17 -11.66
N ILE A 714 24.09 -11.15 -11.06
CA ILE A 714 25.12 -10.90 -10.04
C ILE A 714 26.26 -10.04 -10.59
N GLU A 715 26.68 -10.30 -11.83
CA GLU A 715 27.72 -9.54 -12.53
C GLU A 715 27.35 -8.07 -12.77
N GLU A 716 26.05 -7.73 -12.76
CA GLU A 716 25.57 -6.37 -12.92
C GLU A 716 25.57 -5.54 -11.62
N LEU A 717 25.69 -6.19 -10.47
CA LEU A 717 25.53 -5.58 -9.15
C LEU A 717 26.86 -5.14 -8.57
N ASN A 718 26.85 -4.02 -7.86
CA ASN A 718 28.01 -3.61 -7.05
C ASN A 718 27.87 -4.18 -5.63
N ILE A 719 28.56 -5.29 -5.35
CA ILE A 719 28.49 -6.02 -4.08
C ILE A 719 29.70 -5.69 -3.20
N ILE A 720 29.44 -5.11 -2.03
CA ILE A 720 30.40 -4.89 -0.94
C ILE A 720 30.47 -6.15 -0.08
N ARG A 721 31.67 -6.63 0.20
CA ARG A 721 31.93 -7.87 0.94
C ARG A 721 32.56 -7.61 2.29
#